data_AF-A0A8S4GWY9-F1
#
_entry.id   AF-A0A8S4GWY9-F1
#
_cell.length_a   1.000
_cell.length_b   1.000
_cell.length_c   1.000
_cell.angle_alpha   90.00
_cell.angle_beta   90.00
_cell.angle_gamma   90.00
#
_symmetry.space_group_name_H-M   'P 1'
#
loop_
_entity.id
_entity.type
_entity.pdbx_description
1 polymer ?
#
loop_
_entity_poly.entity_id
_entity_poly.type
_entity_poly.pdbx_seq_one_letter_code
_entity_poly.pdbx_strand_id
1 'polypeptide(L)'
;MDVSDRVADLLDRLGDAKLGPSSLSEADITTPEPRVGLLSLCRELGAELCVHCPSPAAEAARDTARGSPSGAELDAALSAACAAAGATGTTQHPRVWALEVLAAVVQAGRIGAAASGAREDAMDVDDDDAQAAASLTRVRSTLGVPAGADALASLRAATERARKLKGSAPAAGASAAPLVPASSLSAEQAATLAEIHGMLTREYEVRRKMLIERAKVTLSSFRWSHRARDDQDIARRVQEAAERSTSAMSYAPAVAVQDVHKATLADIASVAERVTSGSLRTMAKIKVTNPVVELDGDEMTRVIWTMIKDKFINADLELDIKYYDLSVTHRDATDDKVTVDAANAIKQYNVGIKCATITPDEARVEEFKLKQMWRSPNGTIRNILGGTVFREPIVVSNVPRLVPGWKKPIVVGRHAFGDQYRATDFEIPGEGKLTMTFSPKDGSEAKTYEIFDFKGPGVALGMYNTEESIYGFARACFEFALGRGWPLYMSTKNTILKRYDGKWLMIFQEVYEKDYKAKFEAKGIWYEHRLIDDMVAQALKSEGGFVWACKNYDGDVQSDIVAQGYGSLGLMTSVLVTPDGKTVEAEAAHGTVTRHWRQHQKGLKTSTNPVASLFAWTRGLAHRGKLDGNAELVQWCEDLEAATIKTIESGAMTKDLAICVHGTTKVPESSYLLTEPFMDAIRATFEAMRK
;
A
#
# COMPACT_ATOMS: atom_id res chain seq x y z
N MET A 1 47.32 -7.42 -17.67
CA MET A 1 46.28 -6.56 -18.26
C MET A 1 46.88 -5.18 -18.41
N ASP A 2 46.76 -4.59 -19.59
CA ASP A 2 47.15 -3.19 -19.79
C ASP A 2 46.26 -2.29 -18.91
N VAL A 3 46.77 -1.13 -18.49
CA VAL A 3 46.03 -0.18 -17.65
C VAL A 3 44.79 0.32 -18.38
N SER A 4 44.90 0.51 -19.70
CA SER A 4 43.80 0.93 -20.54
C SER A 4 42.64 -0.08 -20.51
N ASP A 5 42.94 -1.39 -20.65
CA ASP A 5 41.93 -2.45 -20.56
C ASP A 5 41.23 -2.51 -19.19
N ARG A 6 41.97 -2.23 -18.11
CA ARG A 6 41.41 -2.19 -16.74
C ARG A 6 40.51 -0.97 -16.53
N VAL A 7 40.88 0.17 -17.08
CA VAL A 7 40.09 1.39 -16.95
C VAL A 7 38.83 1.31 -17.81
N ALA A 8 38.90 0.69 -18.99
CA ALA A 8 37.71 0.41 -19.81
C ALA A 8 36.72 -0.53 -19.09
N ASP A 9 37.19 -1.64 -18.51
CA ASP A 9 36.35 -2.55 -17.70
C ASP A 9 35.74 -1.84 -16.48
N LEU A 10 36.52 -1.00 -15.79
CA LEU A 10 36.04 -0.21 -14.67
C LEU A 10 34.94 0.78 -15.09
N LEU A 11 35.10 1.48 -16.22
CA LEU A 11 34.10 2.44 -16.73
C LEU A 11 32.79 1.75 -17.11
N ASP A 12 32.85 0.59 -17.78
CA ASP A 12 31.66 -0.20 -18.12
C ASP A 12 30.93 -0.66 -16.85
N ARG A 13 31.66 -1.17 -15.86
CA ARG A 13 31.08 -1.62 -14.58
C ARG A 13 30.47 -0.48 -13.77
N LEU A 14 31.09 0.71 -13.81
CA LEU A 14 30.54 1.91 -13.17
C LEU A 14 29.27 2.39 -13.89
N GLY A 15 29.24 2.32 -15.23
CA GLY A 15 28.06 2.62 -16.04
C GLY A 15 26.88 1.69 -15.74
N ASP A 16 27.12 0.38 -15.73
CA ASP A 16 26.12 -0.65 -15.37
C ASP A 16 25.61 -0.47 -13.94
N ALA A 17 26.47 -0.04 -13.02
CA ALA A 17 26.12 0.27 -11.64
C ALA A 17 25.50 1.68 -11.47
N LYS A 18 25.42 2.49 -12.52
CA LYS A 18 24.97 3.90 -12.51
C LYS A 18 25.73 4.77 -11.48
N LEU A 19 27.06 4.64 -11.43
CA LEU A 19 27.95 5.38 -10.53
C LEU A 19 28.90 6.28 -11.34
N GLY A 20 28.96 7.56 -11.00
CA GLY A 20 29.76 8.58 -11.67
C GLY A 20 29.03 9.31 -12.81
N PRO A 21 29.56 10.44 -13.29
CA PRO A 21 28.95 11.21 -14.36
C PRO A 21 29.06 10.49 -15.71
N SER A 22 28.05 10.63 -16.57
CA SER A 22 28.01 10.01 -17.90
C SER A 22 29.11 10.46 -18.87
N SER A 23 29.85 11.52 -18.53
CA SER A 23 30.97 12.06 -19.29
C SER A 23 32.35 11.66 -18.74
N LEU A 24 32.44 10.69 -17.84
CA LEU A 24 33.70 10.22 -17.26
C LEU A 24 34.54 9.48 -18.32
N SER A 25 35.79 9.92 -18.53
CA SER A 25 36.69 9.35 -19.53
C SER A 25 37.90 8.65 -18.92
N GLU A 26 38.57 7.79 -19.69
CA GLU A 26 39.82 7.11 -19.28
C GLU A 26 40.92 8.12 -18.88
N ALA A 27 40.98 9.26 -19.56
CA ALA A 27 41.92 10.34 -19.26
C ALA A 27 41.64 11.00 -17.90
N ASP A 28 40.40 11.00 -17.42
CA ASP A 28 40.06 11.54 -16.09
C ASP A 28 40.59 10.65 -14.97
N ILE A 29 40.68 9.34 -15.19
CA ILE A 29 41.14 8.35 -14.21
C ILE A 29 42.67 8.22 -14.21
N THR A 30 43.29 8.29 -15.37
CA THR A 30 44.73 7.96 -15.56
C THR A 30 45.67 9.15 -15.40
N THR A 31 45.17 10.39 -15.48
CA THR A 31 46.03 11.58 -15.34
C THR A 31 46.42 11.86 -13.88
N PRO A 32 47.67 12.26 -13.58
CA PRO A 32 48.12 12.43 -12.19
C PRO A 32 47.30 13.42 -11.38
N GLU A 33 46.94 14.57 -11.97
CA GLU A 33 46.11 15.59 -11.31
C GLU A 33 44.62 15.36 -11.53
N PRO A 34 43.79 15.45 -10.48
CA PRO A 34 42.39 15.04 -10.55
C PRO A 34 41.55 16.05 -11.33
N ARG A 35 40.91 15.55 -12.38
CA ARG A 35 39.95 16.31 -13.20
C ARG A 35 38.54 16.26 -12.60
N VAL A 36 37.67 17.14 -13.08
CA VAL A 36 36.29 17.29 -12.58
C VAL A 36 35.50 15.98 -12.60
N GLY A 37 35.67 15.16 -13.65
CA GLY A 37 35.00 13.85 -13.76
C GLY A 37 35.39 12.87 -12.65
N LEU A 38 36.69 12.71 -12.40
CA LEU A 38 37.21 11.84 -11.35
C LEU A 38 36.77 12.31 -9.96
N LEU A 39 36.81 13.62 -9.69
CA LEU A 39 36.34 14.16 -8.42
C LEU A 39 34.84 13.89 -8.20
N SER A 40 34.01 13.97 -9.24
CA SER A 40 32.58 13.64 -9.15
C SER A 40 32.36 12.16 -8.84
N LEU A 41 33.06 11.27 -9.54
CA LEU A 41 33.00 9.83 -9.28
C LEU A 41 33.40 9.51 -7.82
N CYS A 42 34.51 10.07 -7.34
CA CYS A 42 34.99 9.84 -5.98
C CYS A 42 34.01 10.35 -4.91
N ARG A 43 33.28 11.44 -5.18
CA ARG A 43 32.23 11.93 -4.27
C ARG A 43 31.04 10.99 -4.21
N GLU A 44 30.58 10.49 -5.34
CA GLU A 44 29.46 9.56 -5.42
C GLU A 44 29.82 8.21 -4.79
N LEU A 45 30.98 7.66 -5.15
CA LEU A 45 31.50 6.45 -4.51
C LEU A 45 31.68 6.66 -3.02
N GLY A 46 32.28 7.77 -2.58
CA GLY A 46 32.43 8.07 -1.15
C GLY A 46 31.08 8.21 -0.42
N ALA A 47 30.06 8.79 -1.04
CA ALA A 47 28.72 8.91 -0.46
C ALA A 47 28.03 7.55 -0.33
N GLU A 48 28.06 6.74 -1.38
CA GLU A 48 27.50 5.38 -1.39
C GLU A 48 28.26 4.45 -0.44
N LEU A 49 29.59 4.60 -0.36
CA LEU A 49 30.41 3.87 0.59
C LEU A 49 30.08 4.27 2.03
N CYS A 50 29.76 5.54 2.31
CA CYS A 50 29.26 5.94 3.62
C CYS A 50 27.91 5.31 3.96
N VAL A 51 27.06 5.02 2.97
CA VAL A 51 25.77 4.35 3.17
C VAL A 51 25.96 2.86 3.43
N HIS A 52 26.82 2.20 2.66
CA HIS A 52 26.97 0.75 2.69
C HIS A 52 28.09 0.27 3.63
N CYS A 53 29.04 1.14 3.98
CA CYS A 53 30.20 0.85 4.84
C CYS A 53 30.69 2.13 5.59
N PRO A 54 29.87 2.71 6.49
CA PRO A 54 30.17 3.97 7.17
C PRO A 54 31.46 3.87 8.01
N SER A 55 32.44 4.72 7.71
CA SER A 55 33.67 4.85 8.50
C SER A 55 34.25 6.26 8.39
N PRO A 56 35.05 6.72 9.37
CA PRO A 56 35.71 8.02 9.31
C PRO A 56 36.60 8.19 8.06
N ALA A 57 37.17 7.09 7.55
CA ALA A 57 37.98 7.09 6.33
C ALA A 57 37.14 7.19 5.05
N ALA A 58 35.93 6.61 5.02
CA ALA A 58 34.97 6.79 3.93
C ALA A 58 34.47 8.23 3.86
N GLU A 59 34.20 8.85 5.02
CA GLU A 59 33.82 10.25 5.13
C GLU A 59 34.97 11.18 4.72
N ALA A 60 36.20 10.90 5.18
CA ALA A 60 37.39 11.64 4.77
C ALA A 60 37.65 11.55 3.26
N ALA A 61 37.51 10.37 2.64
CA ALA A 61 37.67 10.22 1.18
C ALA A 61 36.62 11.00 0.38
N ARG A 62 35.36 11.00 0.85
CA ARG A 62 34.28 11.81 0.26
C ARG A 62 34.56 13.31 0.39
N ASP A 63 35.02 13.76 1.57
CA ASP A 63 35.20 15.18 1.86
C ASP A 63 36.49 15.75 1.23
N THR A 64 37.57 14.96 1.14
CA THR A 64 38.76 15.29 0.35
C THR A 64 38.40 15.46 -1.14
N ALA A 65 37.53 14.60 -1.70
CA ALA A 65 37.06 14.74 -3.08
C ALA A 65 36.12 15.94 -3.32
N ARG A 66 35.56 16.56 -2.27
CA ARG A 66 34.74 17.78 -2.34
C ARG A 66 35.57 19.07 -2.39
N GLY A 67 36.83 19.04 -1.94
CA GLY A 67 37.77 20.15 -2.04
C GLY A 67 38.50 20.22 -3.38
N SER A 68 39.68 20.86 -3.39
CA SER A 68 40.61 20.89 -4.54
C SER A 68 41.92 20.19 -4.19
N PRO A 69 41.91 18.86 -3.97
CA PRO A 69 43.10 18.13 -3.54
C PRO A 69 44.10 17.99 -4.68
N SER A 70 45.38 17.89 -4.34
CA SER A 70 46.39 17.37 -5.25
C SER A 70 46.15 15.88 -5.54
N GLY A 71 46.69 15.37 -6.65
CA GLY A 71 46.56 13.94 -7.00
C GLY A 71 47.02 12.99 -5.88
N ALA A 72 48.11 13.33 -5.19
CA ALA A 72 48.65 12.52 -4.10
C ALA A 72 47.74 12.48 -2.86
N GLU A 73 47.08 13.60 -2.54
CA GLU A 73 46.13 13.67 -1.42
C GLU A 73 44.87 12.85 -1.70
N LEU A 74 44.36 12.90 -2.94
CA LEU A 74 43.20 12.11 -3.34
C LEU A 74 43.52 10.60 -3.32
N ASP A 75 44.68 10.20 -3.82
CA ASP A 75 45.09 8.79 -3.84
C ASP A 75 45.30 8.22 -2.44
N ALA A 76 45.86 9.02 -1.53
CA ALA A 76 45.99 8.65 -0.13
C ALA A 76 44.61 8.46 0.54
N ALA A 77 43.65 9.34 0.24
CA ALA A 77 42.31 9.25 0.80
C ALA A 77 41.53 8.04 0.27
N LEU A 78 41.59 7.75 -1.03
CA LEU A 78 40.98 6.56 -1.63
C LEU A 78 41.59 5.25 -1.08
N SER A 79 42.91 5.24 -0.89
CA SER A 79 43.61 4.09 -0.30
C SER A 79 43.20 3.87 1.15
N ALA A 80 43.03 4.93 1.94
CA ALA A 80 42.53 4.85 3.31
C ALA A 80 41.08 4.34 3.37
N ALA A 81 40.21 4.76 2.45
CA ALA A 81 38.85 4.25 2.34
C ALA A 81 38.81 2.76 1.96
N CYS A 82 39.69 2.31 1.06
CA CYS A 82 39.83 0.89 0.74
C CYS A 82 40.28 0.08 1.96
N ALA A 83 41.27 0.58 2.71
CA ALA A 83 41.74 -0.07 3.92
C ALA A 83 40.64 -0.16 5.00
N ALA A 84 39.83 0.88 5.16
CA ALA A 84 38.68 0.88 6.06
C ALA A 84 37.56 -0.07 5.62
N ALA A 85 37.39 -0.27 4.31
CA ALA A 85 36.54 -1.31 3.74
C ALA A 85 37.18 -2.73 3.80
N GLY A 86 38.32 -2.88 4.49
CA GLY A 86 38.99 -4.15 4.72
C GLY A 86 39.87 -4.63 3.56
N ALA A 87 40.11 -3.80 2.54
CA ALA A 87 40.94 -4.13 1.40
C ALA A 87 42.37 -3.58 1.58
N THR A 88 43.35 -4.48 1.69
CA THR A 88 44.78 -4.13 1.75
C THR A 88 45.55 -4.84 0.64
N GLY A 89 46.25 -4.08 -0.20
CA GLY A 89 47.11 -4.62 -1.27
C GLY A 89 47.90 -3.52 -1.97
N THR A 90 49.06 -3.86 -2.53
CA THR A 90 49.89 -2.94 -3.32
C THR A 90 49.84 -3.32 -4.79
N THR A 91 49.45 -2.40 -5.67
CA THR A 91 49.38 -2.61 -7.12
C THR A 91 50.17 -1.54 -7.87
N GLN A 92 50.58 -1.82 -9.12
CA GLN A 92 51.29 -0.86 -9.99
C GLN A 92 50.47 0.39 -10.34
N HIS A 93 49.13 0.35 -10.19
CA HIS A 93 48.21 1.45 -10.49
C HIS A 93 47.22 1.67 -9.33
N PRO A 94 47.67 2.32 -8.24
CA PRO A 94 46.96 2.35 -6.96
C PRO A 94 45.58 3.03 -7.04
N ARG A 95 45.45 4.09 -7.86
CA ARG A 95 44.18 4.81 -8.05
C ARG A 95 43.09 3.95 -8.71
N VAL A 96 43.43 3.26 -9.81
CA VAL A 96 42.49 2.40 -10.55
C VAL A 96 42.03 1.25 -9.67
N TRP A 97 42.98 0.62 -8.96
CA TRP A 97 42.67 -0.45 -8.01
C TRP A 97 41.76 0.02 -6.88
N ALA A 98 42.01 1.21 -6.31
CA ALA A 98 41.16 1.76 -5.25
C ALA A 98 39.72 1.99 -5.74
N LEU A 99 39.54 2.53 -6.96
CA LEU A 99 38.21 2.74 -7.53
C LEU A 99 37.47 1.42 -7.84
N GLU A 100 38.17 0.40 -8.38
CA GLU A 100 37.59 -0.94 -8.62
C GLU A 100 37.09 -1.58 -7.32
N VAL A 101 37.87 -1.48 -6.24
CA VAL A 101 37.52 -2.03 -4.92
C VAL A 101 36.31 -1.30 -4.34
N LEU A 102 36.33 0.03 -4.34
CA LEU A 102 35.25 0.83 -3.76
C LEU A 102 33.93 0.64 -4.54
N ALA A 103 33.99 0.58 -5.87
CA ALA A 103 32.82 0.29 -6.70
C ALA A 103 32.25 -1.12 -6.42
N ALA A 104 33.12 -2.13 -6.28
CA ALA A 104 32.70 -3.48 -5.94
C ALA A 104 32.07 -3.58 -4.55
N VAL A 105 32.59 -2.85 -3.55
CA VAL A 105 32.02 -2.79 -2.20
C VAL A 105 30.63 -2.15 -2.22
N VAL A 106 30.44 -1.05 -2.94
CA VAL A 106 29.13 -0.42 -3.13
C VAL A 106 28.16 -1.37 -3.83
N GLN A 107 28.60 -2.02 -4.91
CA GLN A 107 27.76 -2.94 -5.68
C GLN A 107 27.38 -4.19 -4.87
N ALA A 108 28.28 -4.73 -4.06
CA ALA A 108 27.98 -5.82 -3.14
C ALA A 108 26.98 -5.39 -2.05
N GLY A 109 27.08 -4.16 -1.54
CA GLY A 109 26.09 -3.55 -0.65
C GLY A 109 24.70 -3.46 -1.28
N ARG A 110 24.62 -3.11 -2.58
CA ARG A 110 23.37 -3.06 -3.35
C ARG A 110 22.79 -4.46 -3.67
N ILE A 111 23.64 -5.45 -3.97
CA ILE A 111 23.21 -6.83 -4.28
C ILE A 111 22.73 -7.59 -3.04
N GLY A 112 23.37 -7.39 -1.88
CA GLY A 112 22.92 -7.96 -0.61
C GLY A 112 21.51 -7.53 -0.21
N ALA A 113 21.06 -6.37 -0.70
CA ALA A 113 19.69 -5.87 -0.52
C ALA A 113 18.65 -6.54 -1.44
N ALA A 114 19.06 -7.27 -2.49
CA ALA A 114 18.16 -7.83 -3.52
C ALA A 114 17.90 -9.35 -3.41
N ALA A 115 18.72 -10.12 -2.68
CA ALA A 115 18.76 -11.60 -2.75
C ALA A 115 17.81 -12.36 -1.80
N SER A 116 16.75 -11.74 -1.27
CA SER A 116 15.91 -12.30 -0.22
C SER A 116 14.56 -12.86 -0.68
N GLY A 117 14.56 -13.75 -1.68
CA GLY A 117 13.35 -14.50 -2.04
C GLY A 117 13.52 -15.49 -3.19
N ALA A 118 13.54 -16.80 -2.87
CA ALA A 118 12.83 -17.87 -3.60
C ALA A 118 13.08 -19.25 -2.95
N ARG A 119 12.03 -20.10 -2.95
CA ARG A 119 11.89 -21.42 -2.28
C ARG A 119 12.26 -22.61 -3.15
N GLU A 120 12.41 -23.75 -2.46
CA GLU A 120 12.79 -25.12 -2.84
C GLU A 120 11.75 -25.91 -3.67
N ASP A 121 12.25 -26.93 -4.39
CA ASP A 121 11.53 -28.17 -4.76
C ASP A 121 12.48 -29.39 -4.65
N ALA A 122 11.90 -30.57 -4.47
CA ALA A 122 12.38 -31.75 -3.73
C ALA A 122 13.04 -32.89 -4.57
N MET A 123 13.34 -34.01 -3.86
CA MET A 123 13.76 -35.39 -4.25
C MET A 123 15.27 -35.68 -4.15
N ASP A 124 15.77 -36.85 -3.73
CA ASP A 124 15.26 -38.07 -3.06
C ASP A 124 16.49 -38.78 -2.42
N VAL A 125 16.24 -39.67 -1.47
CA VAL A 125 17.18 -40.24 -0.49
C VAL A 125 17.89 -41.51 -0.99
N ASP A 126 19.13 -41.77 -0.54
CA ASP A 126 19.67 -43.13 -0.38
C ASP A 126 20.68 -43.28 0.79
N ASP A 127 20.60 -44.47 1.41
CA ASP A 127 21.51 -45.26 2.27
C ASP A 127 22.13 -44.78 3.60
N ASP A 128 22.04 -43.51 4.01
CA ASP A 128 22.54 -43.06 5.34
C ASP A 128 21.52 -43.18 6.50
N ASP A 129 20.31 -43.67 6.21
CA ASP A 129 19.14 -43.57 7.11
C ASP A 129 19.18 -44.48 8.36
N ALA A 130 19.93 -45.58 8.33
CA ALA A 130 20.01 -46.50 9.48
C ALA A 130 20.72 -45.86 10.68
N GLN A 131 21.73 -45.02 10.43
CA GLN A 131 22.52 -44.37 11.47
C GLN A 131 21.85 -43.09 11.98
N ALA A 132 21.14 -42.38 11.10
CA ALA A 132 20.30 -41.24 11.46
C ALA A 132 19.09 -41.67 12.31
N ALA A 133 18.41 -42.76 11.94
CA ALA A 133 17.27 -43.31 12.69
C ALA A 133 17.66 -43.81 14.10
N ALA A 134 18.83 -44.44 14.23
CA ALA A 134 19.37 -44.88 15.53
C ALA A 134 19.78 -43.69 16.43
N SER A 135 20.22 -42.59 15.84
CA SER A 135 20.59 -41.36 16.55
C SER A 135 19.36 -40.58 16.99
N LEU A 136 18.33 -40.48 16.14
CA LEU A 136 17.03 -39.89 16.46
C LEU A 136 16.30 -40.65 17.57
N THR A 137 16.40 -41.98 17.58
CA THR A 137 15.82 -42.82 18.64
C THR A 137 16.48 -42.57 20.00
N ARG A 138 17.80 -42.32 20.01
CA ARG A 138 18.56 -41.97 21.22
C ARG A 138 18.14 -40.62 21.78
N VAL A 139 18.10 -39.58 20.95
CA VAL A 139 17.65 -38.24 21.32
C VAL A 139 16.21 -38.24 21.83
N ARG A 140 15.32 -39.01 21.17
CA ARG A 140 13.92 -39.20 21.60
C ARG A 140 13.84 -39.75 23.03
N SER A 141 14.68 -40.74 23.36
CA SER A 141 14.73 -41.33 24.71
C SER A 141 15.26 -40.35 25.75
N THR A 142 16.32 -39.60 25.42
CA THR A 142 16.95 -38.62 26.32
C THR A 142 16.03 -37.45 26.65
N LEU A 143 15.14 -37.08 25.72
CA LEU A 143 14.14 -36.01 25.92
C LEU A 143 12.81 -36.51 26.51
N GLY A 144 12.68 -37.81 26.81
CA GLY A 144 11.49 -38.40 27.43
C GLY A 144 10.25 -38.42 26.52
N VAL A 145 10.44 -38.51 25.20
CA VAL A 145 9.34 -38.53 24.22
C VAL A 145 8.91 -39.98 23.94
N PRO A 146 7.61 -40.34 24.06
CA PRO A 146 7.15 -41.72 23.85
C PRO A 146 7.35 -42.23 22.41
N ALA A 147 7.56 -43.53 22.26
CA ALA A 147 7.75 -44.15 20.95
C ALA A 147 6.44 -44.18 20.13
N GLY A 148 6.49 -43.70 18.88
CA GLY A 148 5.34 -43.72 17.95
C GLY A 148 4.53 -42.43 17.86
N ALA A 149 4.92 -41.36 18.57
CA ALA A 149 4.30 -40.05 18.41
C ALA A 149 4.76 -39.38 17.10
N ASP A 150 3.82 -38.80 16.36
CA ASP A 150 4.06 -37.99 15.16
C ASP A 150 5.22 -37.00 15.41
N ALA A 151 6.17 -36.96 14.48
CA ALA A 151 7.36 -36.11 14.56
C ALA A 151 6.96 -34.64 14.75
N LEU A 152 5.85 -34.22 14.13
CA LEU A 152 5.33 -32.86 14.26
C LEU A 152 4.75 -32.59 15.66
N ALA A 153 4.05 -33.56 16.24
CA ALA A 153 3.52 -33.47 17.61
C ALA A 153 4.65 -33.43 18.66
N SER A 154 5.72 -34.19 18.42
CA SER A 154 6.91 -34.22 19.27
C SER A 154 7.68 -32.90 19.22
N LEU A 155 7.83 -32.30 18.02
CA LEU A 155 8.44 -30.98 17.86
C LEU A 155 7.60 -29.88 18.53
N ARG A 156 6.26 -29.95 18.42
CA ARG A 156 5.35 -29.01 19.09
C ARG A 156 5.44 -29.11 20.60
N ALA A 157 5.49 -30.32 21.17
CA ALA A 157 5.62 -30.52 22.60
C ALA A 157 6.98 -30.04 23.16
N ALA A 158 8.06 -30.19 22.39
CA ALA A 158 9.37 -29.64 22.73
C ALA A 158 9.40 -28.10 22.65
N THR A 159 8.81 -27.54 21.59
CA THR A 159 8.68 -26.09 21.38
C THR A 159 7.85 -25.43 22.49
N GLU A 160 6.76 -26.08 22.93
CA GLU A 160 5.88 -25.57 23.97
C GLU A 160 6.55 -25.59 25.35
N ARG A 161 7.36 -26.62 25.64
CA ARG A 161 8.20 -26.66 26.84
C ARG A 161 9.28 -25.57 26.83
N ALA A 162 9.93 -25.34 25.70
CA ALA A 162 10.90 -24.25 25.54
C ALA A 162 10.25 -22.87 25.72
N ARG A 163 9.01 -22.68 25.22
CA ARG A 163 8.22 -21.45 25.47
C ARG A 163 7.90 -21.24 26.94
N LYS A 164 7.46 -22.29 27.65
CA LYS A 164 7.18 -22.20 29.09
C LYS A 164 8.42 -21.87 29.93
N LEU A 165 9.59 -22.40 29.57
CA LEU A 165 10.88 -22.05 30.20
C LEU A 165 11.29 -20.58 29.94
N LYS A 166 10.88 -20.01 28.80
CA LYS A 166 11.11 -18.59 28.47
C LYS A 166 10.23 -17.64 29.30
N GLY A 167 9.04 -18.08 29.70
CA GLY A 167 8.12 -17.31 30.56
C GLY A 167 8.59 -17.13 32.00
N SER A 168 9.58 -17.91 32.45
CA SER A 168 10.22 -17.79 33.77
C SER A 168 11.56 -17.03 33.77
N ALA A 169 11.99 -16.49 32.61
CA ALA A 169 13.24 -15.74 32.53
C ALA A 169 13.07 -14.31 33.11
N PRO A 170 13.98 -13.82 33.96
CA PRO A 170 13.93 -12.45 34.46
C PRO A 170 14.01 -11.44 33.30
N ALA A 171 13.29 -10.31 33.41
CA ALA A 171 13.38 -9.21 32.46
C ALA A 171 14.82 -8.69 32.34
N ALA A 172 15.17 -8.16 31.16
CA ALA A 172 16.51 -7.74 30.76
C ALA A 172 17.22 -6.94 31.87
N GLY A 173 18.30 -7.53 32.38
CA GLY A 173 19.14 -6.93 33.43
C GLY A 173 20.03 -7.90 34.24
N ALA A 174 20.07 -9.21 33.94
CA ALA A 174 20.70 -10.17 34.85
C ALA A 174 21.85 -11.01 34.24
N SER A 175 23.05 -10.81 34.80
CA SER A 175 24.21 -11.71 34.93
C SER A 175 25.11 -11.99 33.71
N ALA A 176 26.40 -11.63 33.85
CA ALA A 176 27.51 -12.03 32.99
C ALA A 176 28.02 -13.47 33.25
N ALA A 177 27.32 -14.25 34.09
CA ALA A 177 27.70 -15.62 34.38
C ALA A 177 27.40 -16.55 33.19
N PRO A 178 28.27 -17.54 32.91
CA PRO A 178 27.97 -18.60 31.97
C PRO A 178 26.67 -19.32 32.36
N LEU A 179 25.85 -19.66 31.38
CA LEU A 179 24.56 -20.31 31.60
C LEU A 179 24.71 -21.74 32.11
N VAL A 180 25.77 -22.42 31.66
CA VAL A 180 26.09 -23.79 32.06
C VAL A 180 27.58 -23.85 32.43
N PRO A 181 27.95 -23.36 33.63
CA PRO A 181 29.32 -23.49 34.11
C PRO A 181 29.76 -24.96 34.12
N ALA A 182 31.02 -25.26 33.78
CA ALA A 182 31.50 -26.64 33.76
C ALA A 182 31.34 -27.36 35.12
N SER A 183 31.33 -26.61 36.23
CA SER A 183 31.13 -27.11 37.60
C SER A 183 29.67 -27.43 37.95
N SER A 184 28.69 -27.07 37.11
CA SER A 184 27.26 -27.27 37.40
C SER A 184 26.69 -28.56 36.82
N LEU A 185 27.49 -29.34 36.08
CA LEU A 185 27.09 -30.61 35.47
C LEU A 185 27.70 -31.79 36.22
N SER A 186 26.91 -32.83 36.45
CA SER A 186 27.45 -34.14 36.87
C SER A 186 28.27 -34.79 35.74
N ALA A 187 29.09 -35.79 36.08
CA ALA A 187 29.87 -36.53 35.09
C ALA A 187 28.99 -37.17 34.00
N GLU A 188 27.80 -37.66 34.37
CA GLU A 188 26.82 -38.21 33.42
C GLU A 188 26.26 -37.12 32.50
N GLN A 189 25.91 -35.94 33.05
CA GLN A 189 25.38 -34.83 32.25
C GLN A 189 26.42 -34.24 31.29
N ALA A 190 27.69 -34.16 31.72
CA ALA A 190 28.79 -33.74 30.87
C ALA A 190 29.02 -34.74 29.71
N ALA A 191 28.92 -36.04 29.98
CA ALA A 191 28.99 -37.07 28.95
C ALA A 191 27.82 -36.96 27.95
N THR A 192 26.59 -36.74 28.42
CA THR A 192 25.43 -36.51 27.55
C THR A 192 25.59 -35.25 26.70
N LEU A 193 26.12 -34.16 27.26
CA LEU A 193 26.35 -32.92 26.52
C LEU A 193 27.39 -33.13 25.40
N ALA A 194 28.46 -33.88 25.67
CA ALA A 194 29.44 -34.25 24.67
C ALA A 194 28.83 -35.12 23.56
N GLU A 195 27.95 -36.06 23.90
CA GLU A 195 27.21 -36.87 22.92
C GLU A 195 26.32 -36.01 22.03
N ILE A 196 25.54 -35.08 22.61
CA ILE A 196 24.68 -34.15 21.88
C ILE A 196 25.51 -33.26 20.96
N HIS A 197 26.60 -32.67 21.44
CA HIS A 197 27.50 -31.86 20.62
C HIS A 197 28.06 -32.69 19.46
N GLY A 198 28.47 -33.94 19.69
CA GLY A 198 28.90 -34.85 18.64
C GLY A 198 27.81 -35.19 17.61
N MET A 199 26.54 -35.21 18.01
CA MET A 199 25.42 -35.35 17.06
C MET A 199 25.21 -34.09 16.22
N LEU A 200 25.23 -32.91 16.83
CA LEU A 200 25.06 -31.63 16.13
C LEU A 200 26.22 -31.36 15.16
N THR A 201 27.44 -31.70 15.55
CA THR A 201 28.63 -31.63 14.69
C THR A 201 28.46 -32.51 13.46
N ARG A 202 27.98 -33.76 13.61
CA ARG A 202 27.71 -34.65 12.47
C ARG A 202 26.63 -34.09 11.54
N GLU A 203 25.54 -33.57 12.08
CA GLU A 203 24.48 -32.93 11.28
C GLU A 203 25.00 -31.69 10.52
N TYR A 204 25.79 -30.84 11.19
CA TYR A 204 26.43 -29.67 10.59
C TYR A 204 27.36 -30.09 9.45
N GLU A 205 28.20 -31.11 9.66
CA GLU A 205 29.09 -31.63 8.65
C GLU A 205 28.32 -32.16 7.43
N VAL A 206 27.21 -32.88 7.62
CA VAL A 206 26.36 -33.36 6.51
C VAL A 206 25.78 -32.19 5.71
N ARG A 207 25.19 -31.19 6.37
CA ARG A 207 24.65 -29.99 5.68
C ARG A 207 25.76 -29.22 4.96
N ARG A 208 26.92 -29.06 5.60
CA ARG A 208 28.06 -28.34 5.03
C ARG A 208 28.62 -29.09 3.83
N LYS A 209 28.67 -30.42 3.88
CA LYS A 209 29.00 -31.30 2.74
C LYS A 209 28.02 -31.08 1.59
N MET A 210 26.71 -31.16 1.82
CA MET A 210 25.71 -30.91 0.77
C MET A 210 25.87 -29.53 0.11
N LEU A 211 26.10 -28.47 0.90
CA LEU A 211 26.28 -27.12 0.36
C LEU A 211 27.54 -27.00 -0.50
N ILE A 212 28.64 -27.61 -0.04
CA ILE A 212 29.90 -27.65 -0.79
C ILE A 212 29.75 -28.50 -2.06
N GLU A 213 29.02 -29.62 -2.01
CA GLU A 213 28.72 -30.43 -3.19
C GLU A 213 27.82 -29.68 -4.19
N ARG A 214 26.80 -28.96 -3.73
CA ARG A 214 26.03 -28.05 -4.60
C ARG A 214 26.93 -26.99 -5.26
N ALA A 215 27.81 -26.37 -4.49
CA ALA A 215 28.78 -25.40 -5.03
C ALA A 215 29.72 -26.04 -6.06
N LYS A 216 30.19 -27.27 -5.82
CA LYS A 216 30.99 -28.05 -6.79
C LYS A 216 30.22 -28.34 -8.07
N VAL A 217 28.95 -28.76 -7.97
CA VAL A 217 28.08 -29.03 -9.13
C VAL A 217 27.83 -27.76 -9.93
N THR A 218 27.54 -26.63 -9.28
CA THR A 218 27.38 -25.32 -9.93
C THR A 218 28.67 -24.86 -10.60
N LEU A 219 29.83 -25.02 -9.95
CA LEU A 219 31.12 -24.71 -10.54
C LEU A 219 31.42 -25.61 -11.76
N SER A 220 31.02 -26.88 -11.68
CA SER A 220 31.16 -27.84 -12.79
C SER A 220 30.21 -27.54 -13.94
N SER A 221 29.00 -26.99 -13.69
CA SER A 221 28.06 -26.64 -14.76
C SER A 221 28.58 -25.55 -15.69
N PHE A 222 29.47 -24.67 -15.23
CA PHE A 222 30.08 -23.65 -16.09
C PHE A 222 30.98 -24.23 -17.19
N ARG A 223 31.49 -25.47 -17.00
CA ARG A 223 32.25 -26.20 -18.03
C ARG A 223 31.37 -26.62 -19.23
N TRP A 224 30.06 -26.67 -19.04
CA TRP A 224 29.09 -27.00 -20.08
C TRP A 224 28.52 -25.78 -20.81
N SER A 225 28.98 -24.57 -20.44
CA SER A 225 28.59 -23.34 -21.12
C SER A 225 29.06 -23.35 -22.58
N HIS A 226 28.29 -22.71 -23.47
CA HIS A 226 28.58 -22.67 -24.91
C HIS A 226 30.00 -22.15 -25.21
N ARG A 227 30.47 -21.16 -24.45
CA ARG A 227 31.82 -20.58 -24.60
C ARG A 227 32.95 -21.53 -24.21
N ALA A 228 32.74 -22.39 -23.22
CA ALA A 228 33.74 -23.37 -22.78
C ALA A 228 33.71 -24.66 -23.61
N ARG A 229 32.61 -24.96 -24.33
CA ARG A 229 32.51 -26.12 -25.23
C ARG A 229 33.30 -25.95 -26.52
N ASP A 230 33.36 -24.73 -27.04
CA ASP A 230 33.97 -24.43 -28.34
C ASP A 230 35.46 -24.05 -28.25
N ASP A 231 35.97 -23.81 -27.04
CA ASP A 231 37.36 -23.40 -26.77
C ASP A 231 37.99 -24.22 -25.63
N GLN A 232 38.97 -25.07 -25.98
CA GLN A 232 39.63 -25.99 -25.04
C GLN A 232 40.48 -25.29 -23.96
N ASP A 233 40.99 -24.08 -24.22
CA ASP A 233 41.88 -23.40 -23.28
C ASP A 233 41.08 -22.65 -22.20
N ILE A 234 39.89 -22.13 -22.56
CA ILE A 234 38.92 -21.60 -21.60
C ILE A 234 38.37 -22.72 -20.71
N ALA A 235 38.05 -23.88 -21.28
CA ALA A 235 37.60 -25.04 -20.52
C ALA A 235 38.62 -25.45 -19.44
N ARG A 236 39.91 -25.45 -19.78
CA ARG A 236 41.01 -25.77 -18.87
C ARG A 236 41.13 -24.78 -17.71
N ARG A 237 41.02 -23.48 -17.98
CA ARG A 237 41.12 -22.42 -16.95
C ARG A 237 39.94 -22.42 -15.98
N VAL A 238 38.73 -22.65 -16.48
CA VAL A 238 37.53 -22.80 -15.63
C VAL A 238 37.69 -24.00 -14.70
N GLN A 239 38.28 -25.10 -15.20
CA GLN A 239 38.55 -26.27 -14.38
C GLN A 239 39.58 -26.01 -13.28
N GLU A 240 40.71 -25.38 -13.58
CA GLU A 240 41.74 -25.05 -12.57
C GLU A 240 41.23 -24.09 -11.47
N ALA A 241 40.25 -23.23 -11.79
CA ALA A 241 39.63 -22.32 -10.82
C ALA A 241 38.60 -23.02 -9.92
N ALA A 242 37.81 -23.92 -10.50
CA ALA A 242 36.87 -24.75 -9.75
C ALA A 242 37.60 -25.68 -8.77
N GLU A 243 38.70 -26.32 -9.22
CA GLU A 243 39.52 -27.20 -8.38
C GLU A 243 40.17 -26.44 -7.21
N ARG A 244 40.70 -25.23 -7.44
CA ARG A 244 41.25 -24.38 -6.36
C ARG A 244 40.19 -23.99 -5.33
N SER A 245 39.04 -23.49 -5.78
CA SER A 245 37.98 -23.03 -4.88
C SER A 245 37.43 -24.16 -4.01
N THR A 246 37.34 -25.36 -4.57
CA THR A 246 36.79 -26.53 -3.87
C THR A 246 37.80 -27.16 -2.92
N SER A 247 39.10 -27.09 -3.23
CA SER A 247 40.17 -27.60 -2.35
C SER A 247 40.35 -26.83 -1.04
N ALA A 248 39.84 -25.59 -0.92
CA ALA A 248 39.90 -24.77 0.28
C ALA A 248 38.70 -24.95 1.24
N MET A 249 37.71 -25.77 0.88
CA MET A 249 36.47 -25.91 1.65
C MET A 249 36.59 -27.03 2.69
N SER A 250 36.26 -26.73 3.95
CA SER A 250 36.22 -27.70 5.06
C SER A 250 34.80 -27.91 5.57
N TYR A 251 34.52 -29.14 5.98
CA TYR A 251 33.25 -29.56 6.56
C TYR A 251 33.21 -29.43 8.08
N ALA A 252 34.37 -29.34 8.74
CA ALA A 252 34.48 -29.34 10.20
C ALA A 252 33.98 -28.01 10.79
N PRO A 253 33.15 -28.04 11.86
CA PRO A 253 32.72 -26.82 12.53
C PRO A 253 33.86 -26.18 13.32
N ALA A 254 33.83 -24.85 13.43
CA ALA A 254 34.81 -24.07 14.16
C ALA A 254 34.52 -23.94 15.67
N VAL A 255 33.51 -24.65 16.19
CA VAL A 255 33.02 -24.53 17.58
C VAL A 255 33.14 -25.87 18.27
N ALA A 256 33.67 -25.87 19.50
CA ALA A 256 33.85 -27.05 20.33
C ALA A 256 32.88 -27.09 21.52
N VAL A 257 32.68 -28.27 22.12
CA VAL A 257 31.81 -28.43 23.31
C VAL A 257 32.26 -27.56 24.49
N GLN A 258 33.56 -27.26 24.57
CA GLN A 258 34.13 -26.41 25.62
C GLN A 258 33.61 -24.97 25.56
N ASP A 259 33.16 -24.51 24.38
CA ASP A 259 32.64 -23.17 24.18
C ASP A 259 31.22 -23.02 24.76
N VAL A 260 30.48 -24.12 24.92
CA VAL A 260 29.16 -24.14 25.58
C VAL A 260 29.28 -23.71 27.05
N HIS A 261 30.37 -24.07 27.72
CA HIS A 261 30.61 -23.70 29.13
C HIS A 261 31.00 -22.24 29.33
N LYS A 262 31.27 -21.53 28.24
CA LYS A 262 31.59 -20.10 28.23
C LYS A 262 30.41 -19.26 27.75
N ALA A 263 29.36 -19.89 27.23
CA ALA A 263 28.19 -19.20 26.69
C ALA A 263 27.35 -18.57 27.81
N THR A 264 27.15 -17.27 27.70
CA THR A 264 26.32 -16.45 28.59
C THR A 264 24.91 -16.25 28.02
N LEU A 265 23.99 -15.70 28.83
CA LEU A 265 22.66 -15.31 28.36
C LEU A 265 22.76 -14.27 27.23
N ALA A 266 23.77 -13.40 27.29
CA ALA A 266 24.06 -12.41 26.25
C ALA A 266 24.53 -13.07 24.95
N ASP A 267 25.36 -14.12 25.03
CA ASP A 267 25.77 -14.87 23.83
C ASP A 267 24.58 -15.55 23.16
N ILE A 268 23.68 -16.18 23.93
CA ILE A 268 22.44 -16.78 23.37
C ILE A 268 21.50 -15.71 22.82
N ALA A 269 21.37 -14.56 23.49
CA ALA A 269 20.58 -13.43 22.97
C ALA A 269 21.18 -12.91 21.64
N SER A 270 22.51 -12.84 21.53
CA SER A 270 23.20 -12.44 20.31
C SER A 270 23.11 -13.49 19.20
N VAL A 271 23.03 -14.77 19.56
CA VAL A 271 22.80 -15.89 18.63
C VAL A 271 21.33 -15.91 18.19
N ALA A 272 20.38 -15.55 19.05
CA ALA A 272 18.99 -15.34 18.63
C ALA A 272 18.85 -14.13 17.68
N GLU A 273 19.68 -13.09 17.85
CA GLU A 273 19.79 -11.97 16.90
C GLU A 273 20.54 -12.33 15.61
N ARG A 274 21.47 -13.31 15.64
CA ARG A 274 22.33 -13.66 14.49
C ARG A 274 21.94 -14.93 13.72
N VAL A 275 21.14 -15.83 14.31
CA VAL A 275 20.67 -17.08 13.66
C VAL A 275 19.27 -16.94 13.08
N THR A 276 18.62 -15.80 13.31
CA THR A 276 17.61 -15.29 12.38
C THR A 276 18.07 -13.92 11.95
N SER A 277 18.64 -13.81 10.75
CA SER A 277 18.83 -12.53 10.06
C SER A 277 17.45 -11.93 9.76
N GLY A 278 16.82 -11.40 10.80
CA GLY A 278 15.51 -10.77 10.84
C GLY A 278 15.49 -9.37 10.23
N SER A 279 16.52 -8.97 9.48
CA SER A 279 16.40 -7.87 8.51
C SER A 279 15.47 -8.24 7.34
N LEU A 280 15.02 -9.49 7.26
CA LEU A 280 13.99 -9.96 6.33
C LEU A 280 12.87 -10.71 7.06
N ARG A 281 12.25 -10.05 8.04
CA ARG A 281 10.86 -9.71 7.73
C ARG A 281 10.93 -8.46 6.84
N THR A 282 11.12 -8.63 5.53
CA THR A 282 10.13 -8.04 4.64
C THR A 282 8.83 -8.43 5.31
N MET A 283 8.12 -7.47 5.92
CA MET A 283 6.75 -7.72 6.37
C MET A 283 6.12 -8.43 5.17
N ALA A 284 5.87 -9.74 5.29
CA ALA A 284 5.34 -10.48 4.16
C ALA A 284 4.10 -9.68 3.76
N LYS A 285 4.09 -9.17 2.53
CA LYS A 285 3.03 -8.26 2.10
C LYS A 285 1.70 -8.89 2.49
N ILE A 286 0.79 -8.11 3.03
CA ILE A 286 -0.48 -8.65 3.51
C ILE A 286 -1.15 -9.29 2.31
N LYS A 287 -1.34 -10.60 2.37
CA LYS A 287 -1.91 -11.36 1.25
C LYS A 287 -3.40 -11.14 1.22
N VAL A 288 -3.90 -10.60 0.12
CA VAL A 288 -5.33 -10.42 -0.12
C VAL A 288 -5.80 -11.54 -1.03
N THR A 289 -6.75 -12.35 -0.55
CA THR A 289 -7.11 -13.62 -1.21
C THR A 289 -7.94 -13.37 -2.46
N ASN A 290 -8.92 -12.49 -2.38
CA ASN A 290 -9.78 -12.13 -3.50
C ASN A 290 -9.39 -10.79 -4.10
N PRO A 291 -9.62 -10.58 -5.40
CA PRO A 291 -9.24 -9.33 -6.04
C PRO A 291 -10.14 -8.15 -5.64
N VAL A 292 -9.65 -6.97 -5.96
CA VAL A 292 -10.45 -5.72 -6.03
C VAL A 292 -10.46 -5.21 -7.47
N VAL A 293 -11.49 -4.45 -7.82
CA VAL A 293 -11.57 -3.76 -9.11
C VAL A 293 -11.07 -2.33 -8.94
N GLU A 294 -10.00 -1.98 -9.64
CA GLU A 294 -9.49 -0.62 -9.68
C GLU A 294 -10.00 0.08 -10.94
N LEU A 295 -10.59 1.26 -10.74
CA LEU A 295 -11.08 2.10 -11.81
C LEU A 295 -10.24 3.38 -11.80
N ASP A 296 -9.22 3.44 -12.65
CA ASP A 296 -8.33 4.59 -12.75
C ASP A 296 -9.05 5.80 -13.38
N GLY A 297 -8.49 6.99 -13.23
CA GLY A 297 -9.19 8.25 -13.51
C GLY A 297 -8.37 9.25 -14.31
N ASP A 298 -8.64 10.52 -14.08
CA ASP A 298 -8.11 11.62 -14.89
C ASP A 298 -7.32 12.65 -14.06
N GLU A 299 -6.53 13.46 -14.78
CA GLU A 299 -5.89 14.70 -14.29
C GLU A 299 -5.10 14.55 -12.98
N MET A 300 -5.25 15.47 -12.02
CA MET A 300 -4.44 15.50 -10.80
C MET A 300 -4.72 14.31 -9.88
N THR A 301 -5.96 13.82 -9.88
CA THR A 301 -6.33 12.62 -9.12
C THR A 301 -5.64 11.38 -9.68
N ARG A 302 -5.46 11.24 -11.00
CA ARG A 302 -4.67 10.14 -11.59
C ARG A 302 -3.22 10.15 -11.10
N VAL A 303 -2.60 11.33 -11.03
CA VAL A 303 -1.23 11.48 -10.49
C VAL A 303 -1.15 11.02 -9.04
N ILE A 304 -2.10 11.46 -8.20
CA ILE A 304 -2.18 11.06 -6.79
C ILE A 304 -2.46 9.55 -6.66
N TRP A 305 -3.30 9.00 -7.53
CA TRP A 305 -3.68 7.59 -7.53
C TRP A 305 -2.46 6.68 -7.70
N THR A 306 -1.59 6.99 -8.66
CA THR A 306 -0.30 6.31 -8.84
C THR A 306 0.56 6.41 -7.59
N MET A 307 0.68 7.60 -6.98
CA MET A 307 1.46 7.78 -5.74
C MET A 307 0.91 6.95 -4.57
N ILE A 308 -0.42 6.86 -4.42
CA ILE A 308 -1.06 6.03 -3.40
C ILE A 308 -0.70 4.56 -3.62
N LYS A 309 -0.82 4.09 -4.86
CA LYS A 309 -0.49 2.71 -5.22
C LYS A 309 0.95 2.38 -4.91
N ASP A 310 1.90 3.22 -5.34
CA ASP A 310 3.31 2.91 -5.19
C ASP A 310 3.79 3.01 -3.73
N LYS A 311 3.36 4.04 -2.98
CA LYS A 311 3.84 4.30 -1.61
C LYS A 311 3.15 3.44 -0.55
N PHE A 312 1.93 2.98 -0.79
CA PHE A 312 1.12 2.28 0.22
C PHE A 312 0.67 0.90 -0.26
N ILE A 313 -0.10 0.83 -1.35
CA ILE A 313 -0.77 -0.42 -1.77
C ILE A 313 0.24 -1.47 -2.21
N ASN A 314 1.05 -1.17 -3.23
CA ASN A 314 2.05 -2.07 -3.79
C ASN A 314 3.21 -2.31 -2.82
N ALA A 315 3.48 -1.36 -1.92
CA ALA A 315 4.52 -1.49 -0.91
C ALA A 315 4.16 -2.57 0.13
N ASP A 316 2.92 -2.55 0.63
CA ASP A 316 2.53 -3.33 1.80
C ASP A 316 1.65 -4.55 1.48
N LEU A 317 1.00 -4.61 0.30
CA LEU A 317 -0.03 -5.62 -0.01
C LEU A 317 0.33 -6.50 -1.22
N GLU A 318 0.04 -7.80 -1.10
CA GLU A 318 0.00 -8.73 -2.24
C GLU A 318 -1.46 -8.82 -2.67
N LEU A 319 -1.83 -8.00 -3.65
CA LEU A 319 -3.21 -7.76 -4.06
C LEU A 319 -3.38 -7.99 -5.56
N ASP A 320 -4.30 -8.88 -5.93
CA ASP A 320 -4.75 -9.01 -7.32
C ASP A 320 -5.70 -7.86 -7.65
N ILE A 321 -5.29 -7.00 -8.58
CA ILE A 321 -6.06 -5.84 -9.01
C ILE A 321 -6.61 -6.08 -10.41
N LYS A 322 -7.94 -6.06 -10.55
CA LYS A 322 -8.60 -6.00 -11.86
C LYS A 322 -8.68 -4.55 -12.29
N TYR A 323 -7.70 -4.15 -13.10
CA TYR A 323 -7.51 -2.76 -13.52
C TYR A 323 -8.38 -2.40 -14.73
N TYR A 324 -9.07 -1.26 -14.64
CA TYR A 324 -9.84 -0.65 -15.72
C TYR A 324 -9.48 0.84 -15.80
N ASP A 325 -9.03 1.29 -16.98
CA ASP A 325 -8.69 2.70 -17.19
C ASP A 325 -9.96 3.49 -17.58
N LEU A 326 -10.50 4.29 -16.67
CA LEU A 326 -11.65 5.16 -16.98
C LEU A 326 -11.26 6.59 -17.36
N SER A 327 -9.99 6.82 -17.72
CA SER A 327 -9.61 8.11 -18.31
C SER A 327 -10.49 8.46 -19.50
N VAL A 328 -10.78 9.75 -19.68
CA VAL A 328 -11.66 10.22 -20.75
C VAL A 328 -11.19 9.77 -22.14
N THR A 329 -9.87 9.66 -22.34
CA THR A 329 -9.29 9.19 -23.61
C THR A 329 -9.47 7.69 -23.82
N HIS A 330 -9.34 6.86 -22.78
CA HIS A 330 -9.57 5.41 -22.91
C HIS A 330 -11.06 5.07 -23.02
N ARG A 331 -11.92 5.81 -22.32
CA ARG A 331 -13.37 5.72 -22.52
C ARG A 331 -13.74 6.08 -23.95
N ASP A 332 -13.21 7.17 -24.50
CA ASP A 332 -13.44 7.53 -25.90
C ASP A 332 -12.94 6.46 -26.88
N ALA A 333 -11.75 5.92 -26.66
CA ALA A 333 -11.18 4.86 -27.48
C ALA A 333 -12.03 3.57 -27.49
N THR A 334 -12.72 3.27 -26.39
CA THR A 334 -13.54 2.05 -26.22
C THR A 334 -15.04 2.27 -26.38
N ASP A 335 -15.45 3.45 -26.87
CA ASP A 335 -16.85 3.86 -26.97
C ASP A 335 -17.61 3.72 -25.64
N ASP A 336 -16.93 4.07 -24.55
CA ASP A 336 -17.35 3.98 -23.13
C ASP A 336 -17.66 2.55 -22.65
N LYS A 337 -17.32 1.51 -23.43
CA LYS A 337 -17.50 0.11 -23.06
C LYS A 337 -16.72 -0.25 -21.79
N VAL A 338 -15.52 0.30 -21.61
CA VAL A 338 -14.68 0.05 -20.42
C VAL A 338 -15.40 0.39 -19.12
N THR A 339 -16.25 1.42 -19.11
CA THR A 339 -17.03 1.84 -17.93
C THR A 339 -18.07 0.78 -17.55
N VAL A 340 -18.72 0.18 -18.56
CA VAL A 340 -19.69 -0.90 -18.36
C VAL A 340 -18.99 -2.18 -17.91
N ASP A 341 -17.85 -2.52 -18.52
CA ASP A 341 -17.07 -3.70 -18.17
C ASP A 341 -16.53 -3.61 -16.73
N ALA A 342 -16.06 -2.43 -16.31
CA ALA A 342 -15.63 -2.18 -14.94
C ALA A 342 -16.78 -2.35 -13.94
N ALA A 343 -17.97 -1.82 -14.24
CA ALA A 343 -19.14 -1.99 -13.38
C ALA A 343 -19.53 -3.47 -13.22
N ASN A 344 -19.49 -4.25 -14.32
CA ASN A 344 -19.76 -5.70 -14.26
C ASN A 344 -18.70 -6.46 -13.47
N ALA A 345 -17.42 -6.06 -13.58
CA ALA A 345 -16.35 -6.62 -12.77
C ALA A 345 -16.58 -6.33 -11.27
N ILE A 346 -17.07 -5.13 -10.91
CA ILE A 346 -17.43 -4.84 -9.50
C ILE A 346 -18.53 -5.80 -9.03
N LYS A 347 -19.55 -6.11 -9.84
CA LYS A 347 -20.58 -7.10 -9.46
C LYS A 347 -19.98 -8.49 -9.24
N GLN A 348 -18.99 -8.87 -10.06
CA GLN A 348 -18.32 -10.16 -9.94
C GLN A 348 -17.45 -10.24 -8.66
N TYR A 349 -16.64 -9.22 -8.40
CA TYR A 349 -15.62 -9.23 -7.35
C TYR A 349 -16.05 -8.53 -6.04
N ASN A 350 -17.21 -7.85 -6.07
CA ASN A 350 -17.90 -7.19 -4.96
C ASN A 350 -17.23 -5.91 -4.42
N VAL A 351 -16.03 -5.55 -4.90
CA VAL A 351 -15.28 -4.38 -4.39
C VAL A 351 -14.74 -3.57 -5.56
N GLY A 352 -15.27 -2.37 -5.75
CA GLY A 352 -14.73 -1.34 -6.65
C GLY A 352 -14.01 -0.23 -5.88
N ILE A 353 -12.90 0.24 -6.42
CA ILE A 353 -12.11 1.34 -5.87
C ILE A 353 -11.82 2.29 -7.03
N LYS A 354 -12.39 3.50 -6.97
CA LYS A 354 -12.48 4.38 -8.13
C LYS A 354 -11.79 5.73 -7.90
N CYS A 355 -10.99 6.10 -8.88
CA CYS A 355 -10.40 7.42 -9.04
C CYS A 355 -11.42 8.40 -9.68
N ALA A 356 -11.25 9.71 -9.43
CA ALA A 356 -12.12 10.71 -10.03
C ALA A 356 -11.91 10.77 -11.56
N THR A 357 -13.02 10.94 -12.29
CA THR A 357 -13.08 10.89 -13.76
C THR A 357 -13.73 12.14 -14.32
N ILE A 358 -13.26 12.61 -15.48
CA ILE A 358 -13.89 13.71 -16.21
C ILE A 358 -15.29 13.28 -16.68
N THR A 359 -16.30 14.12 -16.50
CA THR A 359 -17.54 14.04 -17.29
C THR A 359 -17.45 15.16 -18.32
N PRO A 360 -17.29 14.86 -19.63
CA PRO A 360 -16.99 15.89 -20.62
C PRO A 360 -18.18 16.81 -20.87
N ASP A 361 -17.91 18.11 -20.96
CA ASP A 361 -18.76 19.14 -21.55
C ASP A 361 -18.23 19.47 -22.97
N GLU A 362 -18.81 20.49 -23.63
CA GLU A 362 -18.38 20.93 -24.97
C GLU A 362 -16.88 21.29 -25.00
N ALA A 363 -16.39 21.98 -23.97
CA ALA A 363 -14.99 22.38 -23.90
C ALA A 363 -14.06 21.16 -23.75
N ARG A 364 -14.47 20.12 -23.01
CA ARG A 364 -13.72 18.87 -22.90
C ARG A 364 -13.75 18.05 -24.19
N VAL A 365 -14.86 18.07 -24.92
CA VAL A 365 -14.93 17.43 -26.25
C VAL A 365 -13.89 18.03 -27.18
N GLU A 366 -13.77 19.37 -27.21
CA GLU A 366 -12.74 20.05 -28.00
C GLU A 366 -11.33 19.78 -27.48
N GLU A 367 -11.10 19.89 -26.16
CA GLU A 367 -9.78 19.71 -25.54
C GLU A 367 -9.17 18.34 -25.86
N PHE A 368 -9.97 17.28 -25.69
CA PHE A 368 -9.52 15.90 -25.85
C PHE A 368 -9.81 15.32 -27.23
N LYS A 369 -10.47 16.09 -28.12
CA LYS A 369 -10.93 15.66 -29.45
C LYS A 369 -11.80 14.40 -29.38
N LEU A 370 -12.76 14.42 -28.48
CA LEU A 370 -13.63 13.27 -28.22
C LEU A 370 -14.60 13.04 -29.39
N LYS A 371 -14.95 11.78 -29.64
CA LYS A 371 -15.96 11.39 -30.63
C LYS A 371 -17.33 12.00 -30.32
N GLN A 372 -17.68 12.07 -29.04
CA GLN A 372 -18.91 12.66 -28.53
C GLN A 372 -18.81 13.03 -27.05
N MET A 373 -19.82 13.73 -26.55
CA MET A 373 -19.97 14.04 -25.13
C MET A 373 -20.42 12.79 -24.36
N TRP A 374 -19.46 12.01 -23.89
CA TRP A 374 -19.73 10.78 -23.12
C TRP A 374 -20.45 11.07 -21.80
N ARG A 375 -21.31 10.13 -21.38
CA ARG A 375 -22.02 10.22 -20.09
C ARG A 375 -21.04 10.10 -18.92
N SER A 376 -21.50 10.51 -17.74
CA SER A 376 -20.71 10.38 -16.51
C SER A 376 -20.45 8.91 -16.15
N PRO A 377 -19.19 8.50 -15.93
CA PRO A 377 -18.87 7.13 -15.50
C PRO A 377 -19.55 6.75 -14.18
N ASN A 378 -19.63 7.70 -13.24
CA ASN A 378 -20.31 7.52 -11.96
C ASN A 378 -21.78 7.14 -12.18
N GLY A 379 -22.47 7.86 -13.08
CA GLY A 379 -23.86 7.58 -13.42
C GLY A 379 -24.03 6.19 -14.04
N THR A 380 -23.16 5.81 -14.97
CA THR A 380 -23.18 4.49 -15.61
C THR A 380 -22.97 3.36 -14.59
N ILE A 381 -21.94 3.47 -13.73
CA ILE A 381 -21.63 2.46 -12.70
C ILE A 381 -22.79 2.33 -11.70
N ARG A 382 -23.30 3.45 -11.18
CA ARG A 382 -24.42 3.47 -10.22
C ARG A 382 -25.69 2.88 -10.82
N ASN A 383 -25.95 3.10 -12.11
CA ASN A 383 -27.09 2.49 -12.81
C ASN A 383 -26.95 0.95 -12.94
N ILE A 384 -25.74 0.44 -13.14
CA ILE A 384 -25.48 -1.00 -13.32
C ILE A 384 -25.45 -1.74 -11.97
N LEU A 385 -24.84 -1.13 -10.97
CA LEU A 385 -24.72 -1.69 -9.62
C LEU A 385 -26.02 -1.53 -8.83
N GLY A 386 -26.70 -0.39 -8.99
CA GLY A 386 -27.73 0.06 -8.05
C GLY A 386 -27.12 0.44 -6.69
N GLY A 387 -27.96 0.96 -5.79
CA GLY A 387 -27.57 1.19 -4.39
C GLY A 387 -27.57 2.65 -3.95
N THR A 388 -26.91 2.85 -2.81
CA THR A 388 -26.93 4.10 -2.03
C THR A 388 -25.52 4.61 -1.82
N VAL A 389 -25.26 5.88 -2.12
CA VAL A 389 -23.95 6.49 -1.88
C VAL A 389 -23.94 7.13 -0.50
N PHE A 390 -23.11 6.62 0.41
CA PHE A 390 -22.89 7.20 1.72
C PHE A 390 -21.66 8.10 1.68
N ARG A 391 -21.86 9.38 2.00
CA ARG A 391 -20.81 10.37 2.14
C ARG A 391 -20.63 10.73 3.60
N GLU A 392 -19.41 10.54 4.11
CA GLU A 392 -19.07 10.78 5.52
C GLU A 392 -17.80 11.63 5.65
N PRO A 393 -17.86 12.74 6.42
CA PRO A 393 -16.71 13.61 6.61
C PRO A 393 -15.65 12.94 7.49
N ILE A 394 -14.40 13.16 7.12
CA ILE A 394 -13.22 12.75 7.88
C ILE A 394 -12.95 13.87 8.89
N VAL A 395 -13.29 13.61 10.16
CA VAL A 395 -13.16 14.61 11.23
C VAL A 395 -11.73 14.63 11.74
N VAL A 396 -11.10 15.80 11.66
CA VAL A 396 -9.75 16.06 12.19
C VAL A 396 -9.85 17.16 13.26
N SER A 397 -9.26 16.92 14.43
CA SER A 397 -9.51 17.78 15.60
C SER A 397 -9.04 19.23 15.45
N ASN A 398 -7.93 19.44 14.73
CA ASN A 398 -7.32 20.75 14.52
C ASN A 398 -7.83 21.50 13.27
N VAL A 399 -8.76 20.92 12.50
CA VAL A 399 -9.40 21.60 11.37
C VAL A 399 -10.71 22.23 11.84
N PRO A 400 -10.83 23.58 11.83
CA PRO A 400 -12.06 24.24 12.24
C PRO A 400 -13.23 23.89 11.33
N ARG A 401 -14.40 23.67 11.95
CA ARG A 401 -15.68 23.49 11.24
C ARG A 401 -16.32 24.84 10.99
N LEU A 402 -16.97 25.00 9.83
CA LEU A 402 -17.76 26.20 9.54
C LEU A 402 -19.02 26.29 10.40
N VAL A 403 -19.55 25.13 10.82
CA VAL A 403 -20.63 25.03 11.80
C VAL A 403 -20.03 24.45 13.09
N PRO A 404 -19.65 25.29 14.07
CA PRO A 404 -18.88 24.84 15.25
C PRO A 404 -19.62 23.81 16.12
N GLY A 405 -20.95 23.78 16.06
CA GLY A 405 -21.77 22.82 16.79
C GLY A 405 -21.59 21.37 16.34
N TRP A 406 -21.12 21.12 15.13
CA TRP A 406 -20.98 19.79 14.53
C TRP A 406 -19.82 18.98 15.12
N LYS A 407 -20.03 18.44 16.31
CA LYS A 407 -19.03 17.67 17.06
C LYS A 407 -18.82 16.27 16.50
N LYS A 408 -19.87 15.63 15.98
CA LYS A 408 -19.87 14.27 15.41
C LYS A 408 -20.21 14.31 13.92
N PRO A 409 -19.71 13.39 13.06
CA PRO A 409 -20.00 13.38 11.63
C PRO A 409 -21.50 13.38 11.30
N ILE A 410 -21.88 14.02 10.19
CA ILE A 410 -23.19 13.83 9.55
C ILE A 410 -22.95 12.98 8.31
N VAL A 411 -23.58 11.81 8.23
CA VAL A 411 -23.47 10.93 7.06
C VAL A 411 -24.63 11.21 6.12
N VAL A 412 -24.36 11.58 4.87
CA VAL A 412 -25.39 11.75 3.85
C VAL A 412 -25.51 10.47 3.04
N GLY A 413 -26.64 9.77 3.16
CA GLY A 413 -27.01 8.66 2.29
C GLY A 413 -27.79 9.20 1.09
N ARG A 414 -27.17 9.26 -0.07
CA ARG A 414 -27.77 9.76 -1.32
C ARG A 414 -28.40 8.61 -2.12
N HIS A 415 -29.67 8.78 -2.48
CA HIS A 415 -30.33 7.88 -3.43
C HIS A 415 -29.82 8.12 -4.85
N ALA A 416 -28.96 7.24 -5.36
CA ALA A 416 -28.24 7.45 -6.61
C ALA A 416 -29.01 6.99 -7.87
N PHE A 417 -30.34 7.17 -7.92
CA PHE A 417 -31.18 6.73 -9.03
C PHE A 417 -32.37 7.67 -9.29
N GLY A 418 -32.76 7.82 -10.55
CA GLY A 418 -33.98 8.54 -10.95
C GLY A 418 -33.93 10.05 -10.67
N ASP A 419 -35.10 10.62 -10.45
CA ASP A 419 -35.33 12.05 -10.19
C ASP A 419 -34.70 12.94 -11.29
N GLN A 420 -34.17 14.12 -10.94
CA GLN A 420 -33.57 15.07 -11.89
C GLN A 420 -32.47 14.43 -12.77
N TYR A 421 -31.75 13.43 -12.26
CA TYR A 421 -30.61 12.81 -12.96
C TYR A 421 -31.02 11.85 -14.07
N ARG A 422 -32.33 11.58 -14.21
CA ARG A 422 -32.92 10.84 -15.34
C ARG A 422 -34.17 11.52 -15.86
N ALA A 423 -34.25 12.84 -15.68
CA ALA A 423 -35.32 13.64 -16.22
C ALA A 423 -35.22 13.74 -17.76
N THR A 424 -36.33 14.10 -18.38
CA THR A 424 -36.36 14.61 -19.75
C THR A 424 -36.86 16.04 -19.68
N ASP A 425 -36.05 16.97 -20.17
CA ASP A 425 -36.31 18.41 -20.18
C ASP A 425 -36.24 18.97 -21.60
N PHE A 426 -36.96 20.07 -21.84
CA PHE A 426 -37.03 20.73 -23.13
C PHE A 426 -37.57 22.15 -23.02
N GLU A 427 -37.24 22.97 -24.01
CA GLU A 427 -37.78 24.31 -24.18
C GLU A 427 -39.19 24.27 -24.81
N ILE A 428 -40.07 25.13 -24.30
CA ILE A 428 -41.38 25.40 -24.87
C ILE A 428 -41.26 26.64 -25.76
N PRO A 429 -41.48 26.54 -27.08
CA PRO A 429 -41.19 27.65 -28.00
C PRO A 429 -42.24 28.77 -28.00
N GLY A 430 -43.42 28.55 -27.42
CA GLY A 430 -44.53 29.50 -27.45
C GLY A 430 -45.77 29.00 -26.71
N GLU A 431 -46.93 29.59 -26.98
CA GLU A 431 -48.19 29.24 -26.33
C GLU A 431 -48.61 27.79 -26.60
N GLY A 432 -49.14 27.09 -25.59
CA GLY A 432 -49.62 25.72 -25.74
C GLY A 432 -49.86 24.97 -24.44
N LYS A 433 -50.65 23.89 -24.51
CA LYS A 433 -50.96 23.03 -23.37
C LYS A 433 -49.94 21.90 -23.23
N LEU A 434 -49.30 21.82 -22.07
CA LEU A 434 -48.42 20.71 -21.68
C LEU A 434 -49.21 19.65 -20.90
N THR A 435 -49.10 18.40 -21.33
CA THR A 435 -49.71 17.24 -20.66
C THR A 435 -48.69 16.13 -20.43
N MET A 436 -48.99 15.22 -19.51
CA MET A 436 -48.23 14.00 -19.26
C MET A 436 -49.16 12.79 -19.29
N THR A 437 -48.78 11.77 -20.04
CA THR A 437 -49.61 10.59 -20.27
C THR A 437 -48.88 9.32 -19.81
N PHE A 438 -49.57 8.50 -19.02
CA PHE A 438 -49.13 7.16 -18.65
C PHE A 438 -50.00 6.12 -19.37
N SER A 439 -49.38 5.27 -20.18
CA SER A 439 -50.05 4.20 -20.92
C SER A 439 -49.72 2.83 -20.29
N PRO A 440 -50.69 2.20 -19.60
CA PRO A 440 -50.49 0.89 -19.00
C PRO A 440 -50.14 -0.20 -20.02
N LYS A 441 -49.20 -1.08 -19.67
CA LYS A 441 -48.78 -2.20 -20.54
C LYS A 441 -49.85 -3.29 -20.68
N ASP A 442 -50.74 -3.40 -19.71
CA ASP A 442 -51.87 -4.35 -19.72
C ASP A 442 -53.01 -3.92 -20.67
N GLY A 443 -52.88 -2.77 -21.34
CA GLY A 443 -53.89 -2.24 -22.25
C GLY A 443 -55.05 -1.52 -21.56
N SER A 444 -54.99 -1.33 -20.23
CA SER A 444 -55.95 -0.47 -19.54
C SER A 444 -55.82 1.00 -19.98
N GLU A 445 -56.86 1.80 -19.70
CA GLU A 445 -56.98 3.17 -20.21
C GLU A 445 -55.79 4.05 -19.82
N ALA A 446 -55.24 4.76 -20.81
CA ALA A 446 -54.15 5.71 -20.60
C ALA A 446 -54.62 6.88 -19.74
N LYS A 447 -53.79 7.30 -18.79
CA LYS A 447 -54.08 8.42 -17.89
C LYS A 447 -53.30 9.64 -18.34
N THR A 448 -54.03 10.69 -18.72
CA THR A 448 -53.45 11.98 -19.12
C THR A 448 -53.68 13.02 -18.03
N TYR A 449 -52.63 13.74 -17.67
CA TYR A 449 -52.63 14.80 -16.68
C TYR A 449 -52.22 16.10 -17.36
N GLU A 450 -53.03 17.15 -17.20
CA GLU A 450 -52.62 18.50 -17.60
C GLU A 450 -51.61 19.03 -16.58
N ILE A 451 -50.45 19.50 -17.08
CA ILE A 451 -49.41 20.09 -16.25
C ILE A 451 -49.59 21.60 -16.21
N PHE A 452 -49.62 22.24 -17.38
CA PHE A 452 -49.69 23.70 -17.49
C PHE A 452 -50.16 24.14 -18.89
N ASP A 453 -50.80 25.30 -18.96
CA ASP A 453 -51.20 25.96 -20.21
C ASP A 453 -50.32 27.20 -20.41
N PHE A 454 -49.27 27.05 -21.22
CA PHE A 454 -48.28 28.09 -21.50
C PHE A 454 -48.88 29.24 -22.31
N LYS A 455 -48.61 30.46 -21.88
CA LYS A 455 -48.99 31.72 -22.55
C LYS A 455 -47.81 32.42 -23.24
N GLY A 456 -46.73 31.67 -23.48
CA GLY A 456 -45.50 32.15 -24.10
C GLY A 456 -44.38 31.14 -23.92
N PRO A 457 -43.15 31.46 -24.36
CA PRO A 457 -42.00 30.58 -24.23
C PRO A 457 -41.70 30.19 -22.77
N GLY A 458 -41.14 29.01 -22.56
CA GLY A 458 -40.83 28.49 -21.24
C GLY A 458 -39.98 27.22 -21.27
N VAL A 459 -39.96 26.48 -20.17
CA VAL A 459 -39.25 25.19 -20.06
C VAL A 459 -40.12 24.20 -19.30
N ALA A 460 -39.92 22.92 -19.59
CA ALA A 460 -40.61 21.82 -18.92
C ALA A 460 -39.65 20.68 -18.63
N LEU A 461 -39.95 19.89 -17.58
CA LEU A 461 -39.26 18.64 -17.30
C LEU A 461 -40.23 17.59 -16.76
N GLY A 462 -39.95 16.33 -17.07
CA GLY A 462 -40.58 15.16 -16.47
C GLY A 462 -39.53 14.26 -15.81
N MET A 463 -39.82 13.74 -14.62
CA MET A 463 -38.92 12.84 -13.88
C MET A 463 -39.69 11.67 -13.26
N TYR A 464 -38.96 10.61 -12.86
CA TYR A 464 -39.54 9.42 -12.27
C TYR A 464 -38.60 8.75 -11.27
N ASN A 465 -39.19 7.86 -10.47
CA ASN A 465 -38.48 6.89 -9.66
C ASN A 465 -39.27 5.57 -9.62
N THR A 466 -38.69 4.52 -9.06
CA THR A 466 -39.34 3.19 -8.95
C THR A 466 -39.41 2.75 -7.50
N GLU A 467 -40.49 2.03 -7.14
CA GLU A 467 -40.63 1.50 -5.78
C GLU A 467 -39.46 0.58 -5.42
N GLU A 468 -39.05 -0.31 -6.33
CA GLU A 468 -37.89 -1.20 -6.16
C GLU A 468 -36.64 -0.43 -5.70
N SER A 469 -36.34 0.69 -6.37
CA SER A 469 -35.17 1.52 -6.06
C SER A 469 -35.30 2.21 -4.70
N ILE A 470 -36.49 2.73 -4.37
CA ILE A 470 -36.76 3.38 -3.08
C ILE A 470 -36.69 2.37 -1.92
N TYR A 471 -37.23 1.16 -2.10
CA TYR A 471 -37.11 0.07 -1.12
C TYR A 471 -35.64 -0.33 -0.88
N GLY A 472 -34.86 -0.45 -1.95
CA GLY A 472 -33.43 -0.73 -1.85
C GLY A 472 -32.68 0.35 -1.08
N PHE A 473 -32.98 1.62 -1.36
CA PHE A 473 -32.42 2.78 -0.66
C PHE A 473 -32.79 2.80 0.83
N ALA A 474 -34.07 2.60 1.16
CA ALA A 474 -34.54 2.56 2.54
C ALA A 474 -33.78 1.51 3.35
N ARG A 475 -33.71 0.27 2.86
CA ARG A 475 -32.98 -0.82 3.53
C ARG A 475 -31.50 -0.51 3.72
N ALA A 476 -30.83 0.03 2.69
CA ALA A 476 -29.44 0.41 2.80
C ALA A 476 -29.22 1.47 3.90
N CYS A 477 -30.07 2.50 3.96
CA CYS A 477 -29.98 3.53 5.00
C CYS A 477 -30.23 2.97 6.41
N PHE A 478 -31.22 2.09 6.58
CA PHE A 478 -31.50 1.47 7.87
C PHE A 478 -30.38 0.53 8.32
N GLU A 479 -29.85 -0.33 7.46
CA GLU A 479 -28.73 -1.21 7.79
C GLU A 479 -27.46 -0.41 8.11
N PHE A 480 -27.17 0.66 7.35
CA PHE A 480 -26.01 1.51 7.63
C PHE A 480 -26.14 2.21 9.00
N ALA A 481 -27.30 2.82 9.28
CA ALA A 481 -27.56 3.48 10.55
C ALA A 481 -27.53 2.48 11.73
N LEU A 482 -28.11 1.29 11.55
CA LEU A 482 -28.07 0.22 12.54
C LEU A 482 -26.63 -0.24 12.80
N GLY A 483 -25.83 -0.43 11.76
CA GLY A 483 -24.42 -0.80 11.85
C GLY A 483 -23.60 0.23 12.63
N ARG A 484 -23.84 1.52 12.39
CA ARG A 484 -23.23 2.63 13.13
C ARG A 484 -23.76 2.81 14.55
N GLY A 485 -24.97 2.32 14.81
CA GLY A 485 -25.69 2.61 16.05
C GLY A 485 -26.09 4.09 16.15
N TRP A 486 -26.45 4.71 15.03
CA TRP A 486 -26.83 6.13 14.94
C TRP A 486 -28.29 6.29 14.51
N PRO A 487 -28.98 7.37 14.91
CA PRO A 487 -30.32 7.66 14.42
C PRO A 487 -30.33 7.98 12.91
N LEU A 488 -31.47 7.74 12.27
CA LEU A 488 -31.69 7.96 10.84
C LEU A 488 -32.77 9.01 10.62
N TYR A 489 -32.46 10.02 9.80
CA TYR A 489 -33.43 10.97 9.29
C TYR A 489 -33.62 10.78 7.80
N MET A 490 -34.86 10.82 7.31
CA MET A 490 -35.17 10.89 5.88
C MET A 490 -35.94 12.18 5.59
N SER A 491 -35.55 12.91 4.56
CA SER A 491 -36.16 14.20 4.25
C SER A 491 -36.78 14.27 2.86
N THR A 492 -37.98 14.87 2.77
CA THR A 492 -38.66 15.14 1.50
C THR A 492 -39.45 16.44 1.53
N LYS A 493 -40.15 16.79 0.45
CA LYS A 493 -41.16 17.86 0.41
C LYS A 493 -42.56 17.29 0.14
N ASN A 494 -42.96 16.23 0.86
CA ASN A 494 -44.23 15.52 0.67
C ASN A 494 -45.50 16.37 0.88
N THR A 495 -45.42 17.50 1.59
CA THR A 495 -46.56 18.44 1.68
C THR A 495 -46.89 19.10 0.34
N ILE A 496 -45.89 19.25 -0.54
CA ILE A 496 -46.01 19.79 -1.90
C ILE A 496 -46.13 18.65 -2.92
N LEU A 497 -45.14 17.75 -2.94
CA LEU A 497 -45.13 16.58 -3.84
C LEU A 497 -45.89 15.40 -3.23
N LYS A 498 -47.20 15.59 -3.01
CA LYS A 498 -48.07 14.70 -2.23
C LYS A 498 -48.07 13.24 -2.68
N ARG A 499 -47.94 13.00 -3.99
CA ARG A 499 -47.92 11.64 -4.56
C ARG A 499 -46.50 11.10 -4.71
N TYR A 500 -45.58 11.91 -5.24
CA TYR A 500 -44.20 11.51 -5.46
C TYR A 500 -43.45 11.32 -4.14
N ASP A 501 -43.21 12.40 -3.39
CA ASP A 501 -42.52 12.35 -2.10
C ASP A 501 -43.35 11.68 -1.01
N GLY A 502 -44.68 11.67 -1.15
CA GLY A 502 -45.55 10.85 -0.29
C GLY A 502 -45.24 9.36 -0.42
N LYS A 503 -44.91 8.86 -1.62
CA LYS A 503 -44.52 7.46 -1.82
C LYS A 503 -43.22 7.11 -1.11
N TRP A 504 -42.24 8.02 -1.11
CA TRP A 504 -40.99 7.88 -0.36
C TRP A 504 -41.23 7.74 1.14
N LEU A 505 -42.03 8.64 1.72
CA LEU A 505 -42.41 8.59 3.12
C LEU A 505 -43.07 7.24 3.48
N MET A 506 -44.07 6.82 2.69
CA MET A 506 -44.78 5.57 2.94
C MET A 506 -43.83 4.36 2.91
N ILE A 507 -42.96 4.26 1.90
CA ILE A 507 -42.03 3.14 1.77
C ILE A 507 -41.04 3.09 2.94
N PHE A 508 -40.45 4.23 3.33
CA PHE A 508 -39.53 4.25 4.47
C PHE A 508 -40.23 3.87 5.77
N GLN A 509 -41.46 4.35 5.99
CA GLN A 509 -42.24 4.01 7.18
C GLN A 509 -42.57 2.52 7.21
N GLU A 510 -43.01 1.95 6.08
CA GLU A 510 -43.30 0.51 5.96
C GLU A 510 -42.07 -0.34 6.29
N VAL A 511 -40.91 -0.02 5.68
CA VAL A 511 -39.65 -0.75 5.91
C VAL A 511 -39.22 -0.63 7.38
N TYR A 512 -39.32 0.56 7.98
CA TYR A 512 -38.96 0.76 9.37
C TYR A 512 -39.82 -0.08 10.31
N GLU A 513 -41.15 0.05 10.20
CA GLU A 513 -42.09 -0.63 11.09
C GLU A 513 -41.98 -2.15 10.99
N LYS A 514 -41.81 -2.67 9.78
CA LYS A 514 -41.76 -4.10 9.51
C LYS A 514 -40.42 -4.74 9.90
N ASP A 515 -39.30 -4.13 9.51
CA ASP A 515 -38.01 -4.82 9.47
C ASP A 515 -36.97 -4.27 10.48
N TYR A 516 -37.11 -3.02 10.96
CA TYR A 516 -36.04 -2.32 11.69
C TYR A 516 -36.42 -1.73 13.04
N LYS A 517 -37.70 -1.44 13.31
CA LYS A 517 -38.14 -0.78 14.55
C LYS A 517 -37.62 -1.46 15.81
N ALA A 518 -37.82 -2.77 15.93
CA ALA A 518 -37.33 -3.54 17.08
C ALA A 518 -35.80 -3.52 17.21
N LYS A 519 -35.06 -3.55 16.09
CA LYS A 519 -33.59 -3.50 16.07
C LYS A 519 -33.06 -2.12 16.49
N PHE A 520 -33.75 -1.06 16.08
CA PHE A 520 -33.42 0.33 16.41
C PHE A 520 -33.69 0.61 17.90
N GLU A 521 -34.87 0.21 18.39
CA GLU A 521 -35.23 0.33 19.80
C GLU A 521 -34.25 -0.42 20.70
N ALA A 522 -33.82 -1.63 20.30
CA ALA A 522 -32.81 -2.41 21.03
C ALA A 522 -31.44 -1.72 21.12
N LYS A 523 -31.11 -0.82 20.18
CA LYS A 523 -29.87 -0.01 20.21
C LYS A 523 -30.09 1.40 20.78
N GLY A 524 -31.31 1.76 21.18
CA GLY A 524 -31.63 3.10 21.67
C GLY A 524 -31.53 4.19 20.60
N ILE A 525 -31.71 3.84 19.32
CA ILE A 525 -31.72 4.77 18.19
C ILE A 525 -33.12 4.83 17.57
N TRP A 526 -33.38 5.84 16.74
CA TRP A 526 -34.69 6.07 16.14
C TRP A 526 -34.59 6.41 14.64
N TYR A 527 -35.73 6.30 13.97
CA TYR A 527 -35.96 6.80 12.63
C TYR A 527 -37.00 7.93 12.67
N GLU A 528 -36.75 8.98 11.89
CA GLU A 528 -37.71 10.08 11.74
C GLU A 528 -37.74 10.58 10.29
N HIS A 529 -38.95 10.83 9.77
CA HIS A 529 -39.14 11.63 8.57
C HIS A 529 -39.26 13.12 8.92
N ARG A 530 -38.61 13.98 8.13
CA ARG A 530 -38.75 15.44 8.23
C ARG A 530 -39.02 16.09 6.88
N LEU A 531 -39.65 17.25 6.90
CA LEU A 531 -39.64 18.11 5.72
C LEU A 531 -38.23 18.64 5.49
N ILE A 532 -37.79 18.70 4.23
CA ILE A 532 -36.39 19.05 3.88
C ILE A 532 -35.94 20.40 4.42
N ASP A 533 -36.82 21.40 4.45
CA ASP A 533 -36.57 22.73 5.02
C ASP A 533 -36.40 22.71 6.54
N ASP A 534 -37.16 21.87 7.25
CA ASP A 534 -36.94 21.66 8.68
C ASP A 534 -35.66 20.84 8.94
N MET A 535 -35.40 19.83 8.11
CA MET A 535 -34.22 18.97 8.25
C MET A 535 -32.92 19.75 8.09
N VAL A 536 -32.81 20.64 7.10
CA VAL A 536 -31.61 21.48 6.93
C VAL A 536 -31.39 22.41 8.14
N ALA A 537 -32.47 22.95 8.71
CA ALA A 537 -32.41 23.80 9.91
C ALA A 537 -32.03 23.00 11.15
N GLN A 538 -32.55 21.78 11.30
CA GLN A 538 -32.21 20.85 12.36
C GLN A 538 -30.75 20.40 12.25
N ALA A 539 -30.27 20.08 11.05
CA ALA A 539 -28.87 19.71 10.82
C ALA A 539 -27.92 20.82 11.27
N LEU A 540 -28.19 22.09 10.91
CA LEU A 540 -27.38 23.24 11.34
C LEU A 540 -27.32 23.43 12.87
N LYS A 541 -28.41 23.10 13.58
CA LYS A 541 -28.50 23.24 15.05
C LYS A 541 -28.00 22.01 15.82
N SER A 542 -27.82 20.89 15.13
CA SER A 542 -27.44 19.62 15.74
C SER A 542 -25.97 19.57 16.18
N GLU A 543 -25.63 18.55 16.96
CA GLU A 543 -24.23 18.19 17.20
C GLU A 543 -23.66 17.21 16.15
N GLY A 544 -24.42 16.91 15.09
CA GLY A 544 -24.19 15.81 14.17
C GLY A 544 -24.44 14.43 14.79
N GLY A 545 -23.81 13.37 14.25
CA GLY A 545 -23.92 12.00 14.76
C GLY A 545 -25.19 11.27 14.32
N PHE A 546 -25.61 11.47 13.08
CA PHE A 546 -26.78 10.82 12.49
C PHE A 546 -26.55 10.51 11.01
N VAL A 547 -27.36 9.60 10.48
CA VAL A 547 -27.46 9.33 9.05
C VAL A 547 -28.62 10.15 8.48
N TRP A 548 -28.39 10.83 7.37
CA TRP A 548 -29.36 11.63 6.64
C TRP A 548 -29.60 10.99 5.27
N ALA A 549 -30.70 10.27 5.14
CA ALA A 549 -31.20 9.74 3.88
C ALA A 549 -31.80 10.88 3.04
N CYS A 550 -31.13 11.20 1.96
CA CYS A 550 -31.52 12.22 1.01
C CYS A 550 -31.94 11.61 -0.33
N LYS A 551 -32.99 12.18 -0.95
CA LYS A 551 -33.27 11.98 -2.36
C LYS A 551 -32.07 12.40 -3.22
N ASN A 552 -32.07 12.02 -4.50
CA ASN A 552 -30.88 12.14 -5.34
C ASN A 552 -30.29 13.57 -5.37
N TYR A 553 -31.13 14.56 -5.66
CA TYR A 553 -30.72 15.97 -5.73
C TYR A 553 -30.33 16.54 -4.36
N ASP A 554 -31.15 16.27 -3.33
CA ASP A 554 -30.86 16.72 -1.97
C ASP A 554 -29.53 16.14 -1.47
N GLY A 555 -29.26 14.88 -1.77
CA GLY A 555 -28.04 14.19 -1.34
C GLY A 555 -26.80 14.74 -2.03
N ASP A 556 -26.92 15.14 -3.30
CA ASP A 556 -25.84 15.82 -4.02
C ASP A 556 -25.47 17.14 -3.32
N VAL A 557 -26.45 18.04 -3.21
CA VAL A 557 -26.25 19.39 -2.66
C VAL A 557 -25.84 19.34 -1.18
N GLN A 558 -26.54 18.56 -0.36
CA GLN A 558 -26.30 18.54 1.09
C GLN A 558 -24.98 17.84 1.43
N SER A 559 -24.55 16.84 0.65
CA SER A 559 -23.26 16.22 0.91
C SER A 559 -22.08 17.17 0.69
N ASP A 560 -22.17 18.08 -0.28
CA ASP A 560 -21.15 19.10 -0.52
C ASP A 560 -21.15 20.17 0.58
N ILE A 561 -22.34 20.60 1.04
CA ILE A 561 -22.47 21.51 2.20
C ILE A 561 -21.88 20.87 3.45
N VAL A 562 -22.19 19.60 3.72
CA VAL A 562 -21.62 18.85 4.83
C VAL A 562 -20.10 18.79 4.68
N ALA A 563 -19.56 18.35 3.54
CA ALA A 563 -18.12 18.28 3.31
C ALA A 563 -17.41 19.61 3.58
N GLN A 564 -17.94 20.71 3.02
CA GLN A 564 -17.37 22.03 3.22
C GLN A 564 -17.52 22.51 4.67
N GLY A 565 -18.61 22.14 5.36
CA GLY A 565 -18.83 22.46 6.76
C GLY A 565 -17.86 21.75 7.72
N TYR A 566 -17.32 20.60 7.32
CA TYR A 566 -16.24 19.89 8.03
C TYR A 566 -14.82 20.28 7.58
N GLY A 567 -14.68 21.26 6.68
CA GLY A 567 -13.41 21.89 6.32
C GLY A 567 -13.14 21.88 4.82
N SER A 568 -13.03 20.70 4.21
CA SER A 568 -12.65 20.55 2.80
C SER A 568 -13.33 19.36 2.16
N LEU A 569 -13.62 19.45 0.86
CA LEU A 569 -14.05 18.30 0.04
C LEU A 569 -13.02 17.17 0.05
N GLY A 570 -11.74 17.47 0.32
CA GLY A 570 -10.68 16.47 0.50
C GLY A 570 -10.83 15.63 1.78
N LEU A 571 -11.70 16.03 2.70
CA LEU A 571 -12.01 15.34 3.96
C LEU A 571 -13.39 14.68 3.91
N MET A 572 -13.76 14.08 2.77
CA MET A 572 -15.05 13.41 2.60
C MET A 572 -14.84 12.05 1.93
N THR A 573 -15.30 10.99 2.59
CA THR A 573 -15.38 9.64 2.00
C THR A 573 -16.66 9.50 1.17
N SER A 574 -16.66 8.62 0.16
CA SER A 574 -17.86 8.29 -0.62
C SER A 574 -17.86 6.80 -0.92
N VAL A 575 -18.88 6.09 -0.44
CA VAL A 575 -19.03 4.64 -0.66
C VAL A 575 -20.44 4.33 -1.15
N LEU A 576 -20.54 3.83 -2.38
CA LEU A 576 -21.74 3.18 -2.89
C LEU A 576 -21.88 1.80 -2.25
N VAL A 577 -23.04 1.55 -1.62
CA VAL A 577 -23.40 0.24 -1.06
C VAL A 577 -24.62 -0.28 -1.80
N THR A 578 -24.51 -1.47 -2.40
CA THR A 578 -25.64 -2.07 -3.11
C THR A 578 -26.59 -2.83 -2.15
N PRO A 579 -27.84 -3.09 -2.55
CA PRO A 579 -28.84 -3.72 -1.68
C PRO A 579 -28.52 -5.17 -1.26
N ASP A 580 -27.54 -5.83 -1.90
CA ASP A 580 -27.11 -7.18 -1.54
C ASP A 580 -26.32 -7.23 -0.20
N GLY A 581 -25.97 -6.06 0.37
CA GLY A 581 -25.19 -5.94 1.59
C GLY A 581 -23.73 -6.38 1.45
N LYS A 582 -23.27 -6.65 0.22
CA LYS A 582 -21.96 -7.24 -0.08
C LYS A 582 -21.17 -6.43 -1.09
N THR A 583 -21.78 -5.92 -2.14
CA THR A 583 -21.10 -5.17 -3.20
C THR A 583 -20.95 -3.71 -2.81
N VAL A 584 -19.73 -3.17 -2.92
CA VAL A 584 -19.42 -1.76 -2.67
C VAL A 584 -18.54 -1.17 -3.76
N GLU A 585 -18.65 0.14 -3.95
CA GLU A 585 -17.72 0.92 -4.73
C GLU A 585 -17.31 2.16 -3.91
N ALA A 586 -16.01 2.32 -3.68
CA ALA A 586 -15.45 3.42 -2.90
C ALA A 586 -14.73 4.43 -3.81
N GLU A 587 -15.06 5.71 -3.67
CA GLU A 587 -14.50 6.81 -4.45
C GLU A 587 -14.18 8.02 -3.57
N ALA A 588 -13.37 8.94 -4.11
CA ALA A 588 -13.28 10.28 -3.56
C ALA A 588 -14.58 11.05 -3.87
N ALA A 589 -15.09 11.84 -2.92
CA ALA A 589 -16.31 12.61 -3.14
C ALA A 589 -16.15 13.78 -4.13
N HIS A 590 -14.90 14.21 -4.38
CA HIS A 590 -14.55 15.36 -5.21
C HIS A 590 -14.21 14.99 -6.66
N GLY A 591 -14.15 16.00 -7.54
CA GLY A 591 -13.72 15.85 -8.93
C GLY A 591 -12.21 15.68 -9.12
N THR A 592 -11.76 15.83 -10.37
CA THR A 592 -10.39 15.53 -10.84
C THR A 592 -9.33 16.61 -10.53
N VAL A 593 -9.75 17.70 -9.89
CA VAL A 593 -8.92 18.86 -9.49
C VAL A 593 -8.21 19.51 -10.69
N THR A 594 -8.94 19.75 -11.77
CA THR A 594 -8.46 20.33 -13.05
C THR A 594 -7.55 21.55 -12.88
N ARG A 595 -7.90 22.47 -11.96
CA ARG A 595 -7.10 23.68 -11.73
C ARG A 595 -5.66 23.34 -11.31
N HIS A 596 -5.47 22.35 -10.45
CA HIS A 596 -4.14 21.90 -10.02
C HIS A 596 -3.45 21.11 -11.12
N TRP A 597 -4.20 20.31 -11.88
CA TRP A 597 -3.68 19.64 -13.07
C TRP A 597 -3.07 20.61 -14.08
N ARG A 598 -3.73 21.76 -14.36
CA ARG A 598 -3.15 22.79 -15.24
C ARG A 598 -1.84 23.38 -14.73
N GLN A 599 -1.63 23.43 -13.42
CA GLN A 599 -0.36 23.86 -12.83
C GLN A 599 0.69 22.75 -12.96
N HIS A 600 0.30 21.52 -12.67
CA HIS A 600 1.16 20.35 -12.82
C HIS A 600 1.66 20.16 -14.26
N GLN A 601 0.79 20.34 -15.27
CA GLN A 601 1.16 20.31 -16.69
C GLN A 601 2.23 21.35 -17.06
N LYS A 602 2.35 22.44 -16.31
CA LYS A 602 3.38 23.48 -16.47
C LYS A 602 4.66 23.18 -15.68
N GLY A 603 4.76 22.01 -15.02
CA GLY A 603 5.85 21.66 -14.12
C GLY A 603 5.78 22.37 -12.75
N LEU A 604 4.67 23.05 -12.44
CA LEU A 604 4.52 23.74 -11.16
C LEU A 604 4.08 22.77 -10.07
N LYS A 605 4.66 22.93 -8.88
CA LYS A 605 4.32 22.13 -7.71
C LYS A 605 2.90 22.45 -7.24
N THR A 606 2.17 21.42 -6.79
CA THR A 606 0.79 21.54 -6.30
C THR A 606 0.70 21.10 -4.84
N SER A 607 -0.31 21.61 -4.13
CA SER A 607 -0.71 21.15 -2.80
C SER A 607 -2.15 20.66 -2.91
N THR A 608 -2.32 19.51 -3.55
CA THR A 608 -3.60 18.83 -3.71
C THR A 608 -3.77 17.84 -2.58
N ASN A 609 -4.91 17.87 -1.90
CA ASN A 609 -5.21 16.97 -0.79
C ASN A 609 -5.50 15.54 -1.31
N PRO A 610 -4.69 14.52 -0.96
CA PRO A 610 -4.88 13.13 -1.39
C PRO A 610 -5.80 12.31 -0.45
N VAL A 611 -6.27 12.87 0.66
CA VAL A 611 -6.89 12.12 1.76
C VAL A 611 -8.13 11.35 1.31
N ALA A 612 -9.08 11.98 0.60
CA ALA A 612 -10.27 11.30 0.09
C ALA A 612 -9.93 10.14 -0.87
N SER A 613 -8.93 10.32 -1.75
CA SER A 613 -8.46 9.25 -2.64
C SER A 613 -7.78 8.10 -1.88
N LEU A 614 -7.00 8.41 -0.85
CA LEU A 614 -6.39 7.41 0.02
C LEU A 614 -7.47 6.63 0.79
N PHE A 615 -8.50 7.33 1.27
CA PHE A 615 -9.61 6.72 1.98
C PHE A 615 -10.50 5.89 1.04
N ALA A 616 -10.62 6.23 -0.25
CA ALA A 616 -11.29 5.34 -1.20
C ALA A 616 -10.62 3.95 -1.25
N TRP A 617 -9.28 3.92 -1.28
CA TRP A 617 -8.51 2.68 -1.20
C TRP A 617 -8.73 1.93 0.11
N THR A 618 -8.55 2.58 1.26
CA THR A 618 -8.69 1.92 2.56
C THR A 618 -10.11 1.44 2.82
N ARG A 619 -11.14 2.18 2.40
CA ARG A 619 -12.54 1.76 2.57
C ARG A 619 -12.88 0.54 1.71
N GLY A 620 -12.43 0.52 0.46
CA GLY A 620 -12.57 -0.65 -0.41
C GLY A 620 -11.82 -1.86 0.13
N LEU A 621 -10.57 -1.69 0.55
CA LEU A 621 -9.74 -2.76 1.09
C LEU A 621 -10.23 -3.27 2.46
N ALA A 622 -10.69 -2.39 3.35
CA ALA A 622 -11.30 -2.80 4.61
C ALA A 622 -12.57 -3.63 4.36
N HIS A 623 -13.37 -3.26 3.35
CA HIS A 623 -14.52 -4.08 2.96
C HIS A 623 -14.10 -5.43 2.36
N ARG A 624 -13.08 -5.44 1.49
CA ARG A 624 -12.48 -6.69 0.99
C ARG A 624 -12.00 -7.59 2.13
N GLY A 625 -11.33 -7.01 3.13
CA GLY A 625 -10.86 -7.70 4.32
C GLY A 625 -12.00 -8.29 5.13
N LYS A 626 -13.11 -7.56 5.32
CA LYS A 626 -14.32 -8.09 5.96
C LYS A 626 -14.92 -9.27 5.21
N LEU A 627 -15.04 -9.17 3.89
CA LEU A 627 -15.57 -10.26 3.06
C LEU A 627 -14.67 -11.50 3.06
N ASP A 628 -13.36 -11.32 3.20
CA ASP A 628 -12.36 -12.40 3.21
C ASP A 628 -12.06 -12.94 4.61
N GLY A 629 -12.59 -12.31 5.67
CA GLY A 629 -12.18 -12.60 7.06
C GLY A 629 -10.71 -12.25 7.34
N ASN A 630 -10.13 -11.33 6.57
CA ASN A 630 -8.74 -10.88 6.71
C ASN A 630 -8.65 -9.68 7.67
N ALA A 631 -8.53 -9.97 8.97
CA ALA A 631 -8.40 -8.97 10.01
C ALA A 631 -7.11 -8.13 9.88
N GLU A 632 -6.03 -8.69 9.33
CA GLU A 632 -4.76 -7.97 9.14
C GLU A 632 -4.91 -6.85 8.09
N LEU A 633 -5.61 -7.12 6.99
CA LEU A 633 -5.92 -6.10 5.99
C LEU A 633 -6.82 -4.99 6.57
N VAL A 634 -7.83 -5.37 7.35
CA VAL A 634 -8.72 -4.39 8.02
C VAL A 634 -7.91 -3.49 8.96
N GLN A 635 -7.04 -4.07 9.79
CA GLN A 635 -6.19 -3.31 10.69
C GLN A 635 -5.21 -2.40 9.93
N TRP A 636 -4.62 -2.88 8.82
CA TRP A 636 -3.76 -2.05 7.97
C TRP A 636 -4.49 -0.83 7.42
N CYS A 637 -5.74 -0.98 6.98
CA CYS A 637 -6.57 0.14 6.53
C CYS A 637 -6.85 1.14 7.67
N GLU A 638 -7.23 0.64 8.85
CA GLU A 638 -7.51 1.48 10.03
C GLU A 638 -6.27 2.25 10.49
N ASP A 639 -5.11 1.59 10.52
CA ASP A 639 -3.83 2.19 10.88
C ASP A 639 -3.45 3.31 9.89
N LEU A 640 -3.68 3.11 8.58
CA LEU A 640 -3.35 4.10 7.55
C LEU A 640 -4.28 5.32 7.60
N GLU A 641 -5.57 5.11 7.85
CA GLU A 641 -6.52 6.20 8.10
C GLU A 641 -6.15 6.98 9.37
N ALA A 642 -5.80 6.28 10.46
CA ALA A 642 -5.37 6.89 11.71
C ALA A 642 -4.05 7.68 11.57
N ALA A 643 -3.07 7.12 10.84
CA ALA A 643 -1.82 7.81 10.53
C ALA A 643 -2.07 9.10 9.73
N THR A 644 -2.96 9.05 8.75
CA THR A 644 -3.35 10.22 7.94
C THR A 644 -3.93 11.33 8.81
N ILE A 645 -4.87 11.00 9.70
CA ILE A 645 -5.47 11.95 10.65
C ILE A 645 -4.38 12.52 11.57
N LYS A 646 -3.54 11.66 12.15
CA LYS A 646 -2.45 12.05 13.06
C LYS A 646 -1.44 13.00 12.39
N THR A 647 -1.10 12.79 11.12
CA THR A 647 -0.23 13.70 10.35
C THR A 647 -0.84 15.10 10.23
N ILE A 648 -2.15 15.19 9.94
CA ILE A 648 -2.83 16.48 9.87
C ILE A 648 -2.88 17.13 11.26
N GLU A 649 -3.19 16.35 12.30
CA GLU A 649 -3.25 16.82 13.69
C GLU A 649 -1.91 17.32 14.22
N SER A 650 -0.78 16.77 13.72
CA SER A 650 0.56 17.27 14.04
C SER A 650 0.93 18.57 13.32
N GLY A 651 0.04 19.10 12.48
CA GLY A 651 0.22 20.34 11.73
C GLY A 651 0.77 20.15 10.30
N ALA A 652 1.11 18.93 9.90
CA ALA A 652 1.53 18.64 8.53
C ALA A 652 0.28 18.44 7.66
N MET A 653 -0.06 19.44 6.84
CA MET A 653 -1.33 19.43 6.08
C MET A 653 -1.19 20.09 4.72
N THR A 654 -2.11 19.82 3.79
CA THR A 654 -2.16 20.52 2.50
C THR A 654 -2.77 21.91 2.60
N LYS A 655 -2.59 22.72 1.55
CA LYS A 655 -2.94 24.15 1.54
C LYS A 655 -4.41 24.42 1.79
N ASP A 656 -5.31 23.56 1.31
CA ASP A 656 -6.74 23.65 1.58
C ASP A 656 -7.05 23.60 3.08
N LEU A 657 -6.41 22.69 3.82
CA LEU A 657 -6.59 22.56 5.27
C LEU A 657 -5.94 23.73 6.01
N ALA A 658 -4.76 24.17 5.58
CA ALA A 658 -4.11 25.34 6.15
C ALA A 658 -5.00 26.60 6.00
N ILE A 659 -5.69 26.76 4.86
CA ILE A 659 -6.67 27.85 4.66
C ILE A 659 -7.79 27.77 5.70
N CYS A 660 -8.31 26.58 5.99
CA CYS A 660 -9.33 26.39 7.03
C CYS A 660 -8.80 26.76 8.43
N VAL A 661 -7.59 26.33 8.77
CA VAL A 661 -6.97 26.58 10.08
C VAL A 661 -6.67 28.07 10.28
N HIS A 662 -6.15 28.75 9.25
CA HIS A 662 -5.77 30.16 9.33
C HIS A 662 -6.90 31.14 9.00
N GLY A 663 -8.02 30.67 8.43
CA GLY A 663 -9.16 31.51 8.05
C GLY A 663 -8.86 32.51 6.91
N THR A 664 -7.82 32.26 6.10
CA THR A 664 -7.40 33.15 5.01
C THR A 664 -6.83 32.37 3.84
N THR A 665 -7.02 32.86 2.62
CA THR A 665 -6.42 32.27 1.41
C THR A 665 -4.92 32.59 1.27
N LYS A 666 -4.43 33.59 2.01
CA LYS A 666 -3.02 34.01 2.03
C LYS A 666 -2.25 33.33 3.17
N VAL A 667 -2.17 32.01 3.11
CA VAL A 667 -1.40 31.22 4.08
C VAL A 667 0.10 31.20 3.75
N PRO A 668 1.00 31.30 4.74
CA PRO A 668 2.45 31.18 4.51
C PRO A 668 2.82 29.81 3.92
N GLU A 669 3.83 29.74 3.06
CA GLU A 669 4.26 28.45 2.49
C GLU A 669 4.74 27.44 3.54
N SER A 670 5.20 27.91 4.70
CA SER A 670 5.58 27.05 5.84
C SER A 670 4.41 26.41 6.58
N SER A 671 3.17 26.84 6.31
CA SER A 671 1.96 26.33 6.98
C SER A 671 1.32 25.13 6.27
N TYR A 672 1.84 24.74 5.11
CA TYR A 672 1.33 23.60 4.37
C TYR A 672 2.43 22.84 3.64
N LEU A 673 2.13 21.59 3.29
CA LEU A 673 2.95 20.73 2.48
C LEU A 673 2.41 20.65 1.05
N LEU A 674 3.31 20.43 0.11
CA LEU A 674 2.94 20.07 -1.26
C LEU A 674 2.46 18.61 -1.30
N THR A 675 1.81 18.22 -2.40
CA THR A 675 1.12 16.93 -2.55
C THR A 675 2.01 15.73 -2.17
N GLU A 676 3.20 15.65 -2.74
CA GLU A 676 4.12 14.53 -2.50
C GLU A 676 4.76 14.56 -1.09
N PRO A 677 5.33 15.69 -0.60
CA PRO A 677 5.78 15.78 0.79
C PRO A 677 4.73 15.45 1.84
N PHE A 678 3.45 15.78 1.58
CA PHE A 678 2.36 15.41 2.48
C PHE A 678 2.12 13.89 2.47
N MET A 679 2.16 13.23 1.31
CA MET A 679 2.09 11.77 1.21
C MET A 679 3.26 11.09 1.92
N ASP A 680 4.47 11.64 1.82
CA ASP A 680 5.64 11.13 2.54
C ASP A 680 5.51 11.28 4.06
N ALA A 681 4.93 12.40 4.52
CA ALA A 681 4.65 12.60 5.95
C ALA A 681 3.63 11.57 6.49
N ILE A 682 2.60 11.23 5.70
CA ILE A 682 1.64 10.17 6.03
C ILE A 682 2.37 8.83 6.12
N ARG A 683 3.19 8.49 5.11
CA ARG A 683 3.98 7.23 5.09
C ARG A 683 4.88 7.10 6.32
N ALA A 684 5.62 8.16 6.66
CA ALA A 684 6.49 8.17 7.84
C ALA A 684 5.70 7.98 9.16
N THR A 685 4.55 8.64 9.27
CA THR A 685 3.67 8.49 10.45
C THR A 685 3.12 7.07 10.55
N PHE A 686 2.70 6.50 9.42
CA PHE A 686 2.18 5.14 9.32
C PHE A 686 3.21 4.09 9.71
N GLU A 687 4.45 4.20 9.22
CA GLU A 687 5.56 3.32 9.62
C GLU A 687 5.88 3.42 11.10
N ALA A 688 5.89 4.63 11.65
CA ALA A 688 6.17 4.84 13.06
C ALA A 688 5.09 4.23 13.97
N MET A 689 3.84 4.15 13.50
CA MET A 689 2.73 3.52 14.24
C MET A 689 2.77 1.99 14.24
N ARG A 690 3.46 1.37 13.28
CA ARG A 690 3.50 -0.10 13.11
C ARG A 690 4.82 -0.75 13.59
N LYS A 691 5.78 0.03 14.09
CA LYS A 691 6.97 -0.45 14.80
C LYS A 691 6.65 -0.65 16.27
#